data_AF-A0A3A6DII6-F1
#
_entry.id   AF-A0A3A6DII6-F1
#
_cell.length_a   1.000
_cell.length_b   1.000
_cell.length_c   1.000
_cell.angle_alpha   90.00
_cell.angle_beta   90.00
_cell.angle_gamma   90.00
#
_symmetry.space_group_name_H-M   'P 1'
#
loop_
_entity.id
_entity.type
_entity.pdbx_description
1 polymer ?
#
loop_
_entity_poly.entity_id
_entity_poly.type
_entity_poly.pdbx_seq_one_letter_code
_entity_poly.pdbx_strand_id
1 'polypeptide(L)'
;MNTKKGRVTVPTDVDVIDETLQIIERWGADAIRDCDGTNMPEQLQKLDVKQYATYYTTRKDNAWASANPQEIQQMYLMSDMTTACEPTLCIPLMKHYYKDQLKVNTLDDIKRWWEVIDRTAGVVVETARWEYDEEEEAVIIHDCIPFHAYTVSFLAFVIWDPVHMYNALTNDWKDEEHQMTYDVRQPKTQAYVLDKLRRWIDAHPEVDVIRFTTFFHQFTLMFDEQAREKFVDWFGYSASVSPYILEQFEQEVGYRFRPEYIINQGYHNSTFCVPTKEYRDFMNFQMREVAKLVKKLVDITHEAGKEAMMFLGDHWIATEPFGPYFKDLGIDAVVGSVGDGRTLRLISDIKGVRYTEGRFLPYFFPDVFHEGGDPIREAKVNWVTARRAILRSPLDRIGYGGYLKLALQFPDFIDYIETVCNEFRELYEHVRTAQPMCMPFKVTILNCWGALRGWGAEMVAHALWYKQIYSYSGVLEALSGMPFDVQFISFDDILENEHILDDAGVIINAGDAYTAFSGGDYWKDERIVSALRRFVYEGGGFIGVGEPSAAQKEGHFFQLYDVLGVDKEVGFSLSQDKYNWQEQEHFLKEGLSDTPELGEEICNIYALRNTRVLINERQNVRFAANEYGKGRSVYLSGLPFSFENARLLYRCLFYAAGKEADIKRWYSENCNVEVNVYPNTDSYCVVNNTYEEQSTRIYTDQDAFDICLKANEIRWFSISGKK
;
A
#
# COMPACT_ATOMS: atom_id res chain seq x y z
N MET A 1 3.08 33.21 -16.03
CA MET A 1 1.87 32.40 -15.75
C MET A 1 1.40 32.80 -14.36
N ASN A 2 0.10 32.95 -14.15
CA ASN A 2 -0.45 33.38 -12.87
C ASN A 2 -0.29 32.22 -11.88
N THR A 3 0.74 32.24 -11.02
CA THR A 3 1.11 31.16 -10.08
C THR A 3 0.07 30.88 -8.98
N LYS A 4 -1.11 31.53 -9.06
CA LYS A 4 -2.18 31.48 -8.06
C LYS A 4 -3.29 30.48 -8.35
N LYS A 5 -3.35 29.89 -9.56
CA LYS A 5 -4.43 28.96 -9.95
C LYS A 5 -3.87 27.74 -10.68
N GLY A 6 -4.58 26.63 -10.60
CA GLY A 6 -4.26 25.37 -11.26
C GLY A 6 -3.81 24.26 -10.31
N ARG A 7 -3.81 23.03 -10.85
CA ARG A 7 -3.31 21.80 -10.21
C ARG A 7 -4.08 21.37 -8.96
N VAL A 8 -5.30 21.87 -8.82
CA VAL A 8 -6.16 21.61 -7.68
C VAL A 8 -7.52 21.16 -8.18
N THR A 9 -7.94 19.98 -7.74
CA THR A 9 -9.27 19.41 -7.99
C THR A 9 -10.14 19.53 -6.74
N VAL A 10 -11.34 20.10 -6.88
CA VAL A 10 -12.27 20.35 -5.76
C VAL A 10 -13.54 19.49 -5.89
N PRO A 11 -14.04 18.87 -4.80
CA PRO A 11 -15.32 18.19 -4.84
C PRO A 11 -16.46 19.21 -4.86
N THR A 12 -17.47 18.94 -5.67
CA THR A 12 -18.70 19.72 -5.72
C THR A 12 -19.74 19.15 -4.76
N ASP A 13 -20.74 19.95 -4.41
CA ASP A 13 -21.85 19.53 -3.56
C ASP A 13 -23.12 20.27 -3.99
N VAL A 14 -24.22 19.53 -4.16
CA VAL A 14 -25.49 20.05 -4.66
C VAL A 14 -26.16 21.01 -3.68
N ASP A 15 -25.80 20.93 -2.39
CA ASP A 15 -26.40 21.72 -1.32
C ASP A 15 -25.71 23.10 -1.13
N VAL A 16 -24.49 23.28 -1.67
CA VAL A 16 -23.62 24.46 -1.40
C VAL A 16 -22.93 24.98 -2.67
N ILE A 17 -23.72 25.28 -3.70
CA ILE A 17 -23.19 25.68 -5.02
C ILE A 17 -22.41 27.01 -4.96
N ASP A 18 -22.96 28.02 -4.27
CA ASP A 18 -22.33 29.34 -4.17
C ASP A 18 -21.01 29.28 -3.37
N GLU A 19 -20.97 28.49 -2.31
CA GLU A 19 -19.76 28.23 -1.54
C GLU A 19 -18.75 27.41 -2.35
N THR A 20 -19.20 26.47 -3.18
CA THR A 20 -18.31 25.73 -4.10
C THR A 20 -17.59 26.71 -5.04
N LEU A 21 -18.28 27.70 -5.60
CA LEU A 21 -17.67 28.74 -6.43
C LEU A 21 -16.63 29.57 -5.66
N GLN A 22 -16.92 29.89 -4.39
CA GLN A 22 -15.96 30.58 -3.53
C GLN A 22 -14.72 29.73 -3.27
N ILE A 23 -14.87 28.43 -3.01
CA ILE A 23 -13.76 27.51 -2.77
C ILE A 23 -12.90 27.32 -4.03
N ILE A 24 -13.51 27.22 -5.21
CA ILE A 24 -12.78 27.17 -6.49
C ILE A 24 -11.86 28.40 -6.62
N GLU A 25 -12.37 29.60 -6.32
CA GLU A 25 -11.56 30.82 -6.39
C GLU A 25 -10.49 30.87 -5.30
N ARG A 26 -10.85 30.56 -4.05
CA ARG A 26 -9.95 30.62 -2.89
C ARG A 26 -8.79 29.64 -3.01
N TRP A 27 -9.08 28.38 -3.31
CA TRP A 27 -8.06 27.34 -3.45
C TRP A 27 -7.38 27.38 -4.83
N GLY A 28 -7.90 28.16 -5.77
CA GLY A 28 -7.36 28.31 -7.12
C GLY A 28 -7.52 27.03 -7.94
N ALA A 29 -8.67 26.37 -7.83
CA ALA A 29 -8.95 25.12 -8.53
C ALA A 29 -9.15 25.32 -10.04
N ASP A 30 -8.65 24.36 -10.82
CA ASP A 30 -8.81 24.28 -12.28
C ASP A 30 -9.53 23.01 -12.72
N ALA A 31 -9.92 22.17 -11.77
CA ALA A 31 -10.79 21.02 -12.00
C ALA A 31 -11.82 20.88 -10.88
N ILE A 32 -12.98 20.37 -11.23
CA ILE A 32 -14.04 20.03 -10.28
C ILE A 32 -14.52 18.61 -10.49
N ARG A 33 -14.97 17.98 -9.41
CA ARG A 33 -15.41 16.58 -9.41
C ARG A 33 -16.78 16.46 -8.74
N ASP A 34 -17.66 15.68 -9.36
CA ASP A 34 -18.98 15.35 -8.82
C ASP A 34 -18.91 14.68 -7.43
N CYS A 35 -19.82 14.99 -6.51
CA CYS A 35 -19.85 14.31 -5.22
C CYS A 35 -20.22 12.83 -5.38
N ASP A 36 -19.85 12.00 -4.41
CA ASP A 36 -20.27 10.60 -4.42
C ASP A 36 -21.79 10.50 -4.38
N GLY A 37 -22.37 9.84 -5.38
CA GLY A 37 -23.80 9.58 -5.45
C GLY A 37 -24.62 10.71 -6.09
N THR A 38 -24.04 11.86 -6.43
CA THR A 38 -24.77 12.98 -7.05
C THR A 38 -24.29 13.28 -8.47
N ASN A 39 -25.06 14.08 -9.21
CA ASN A 39 -24.66 14.61 -10.51
C ASN A 39 -24.14 16.04 -10.35
N MET A 40 -23.24 16.45 -11.23
CA MET A 40 -22.73 17.82 -11.30
C MET A 40 -23.90 18.83 -11.46
N PRO A 41 -24.04 19.84 -10.59
CA PRO A 41 -25.03 20.89 -10.75
C PRO A 41 -24.88 21.64 -12.08
N GLU A 42 -25.98 21.95 -12.77
CA GLU A 42 -25.97 22.62 -14.09
C GLU A 42 -25.21 23.97 -14.07
N GLN A 43 -25.23 24.67 -12.93
CA GLN A 43 -24.52 25.93 -12.73
C GLN A 43 -22.99 25.75 -12.78
N LEU A 44 -22.47 24.60 -12.32
CA LEU A 44 -21.04 24.29 -12.27
C LEU A 44 -20.54 23.69 -13.59
N GLN A 45 -21.40 23.03 -14.36
CA GLN A 45 -21.09 22.48 -15.68
C GLN A 45 -20.67 23.55 -16.71
N LYS A 46 -21.05 24.81 -16.48
CA LYS A 46 -20.75 25.95 -17.39
C LYS A 46 -19.45 26.66 -17.04
N LEU A 47 -18.74 26.22 -16.00
CA LEU A 47 -17.48 26.82 -15.58
C LEU A 47 -16.36 26.41 -16.53
N ASP A 48 -15.46 27.35 -16.81
CA ASP A 48 -14.22 27.13 -17.57
C ASP A 48 -13.15 26.47 -16.67
N VAL A 49 -13.49 25.30 -16.15
CA VAL A 49 -12.63 24.41 -15.35
C VAL A 49 -12.86 22.97 -15.82
N LYS A 50 -11.84 22.13 -15.66
CA LYS A 50 -11.89 20.74 -16.11
C LYS A 50 -12.95 19.96 -15.35
N GLN A 51 -13.86 19.33 -16.08
CA GLN A 51 -15.00 18.60 -15.52
C GLN A 51 -14.62 17.13 -15.34
N TYR A 52 -14.47 16.69 -14.09
CA TYR A 52 -14.25 15.29 -13.75
C TYR A 52 -15.59 14.66 -13.41
N ALA A 53 -15.87 13.51 -14.01
CA ALA A 53 -17.04 12.71 -13.68
C ALA A 53 -16.63 11.32 -13.24
N THR A 54 -17.22 10.89 -12.13
CA THR A 54 -16.97 9.58 -11.53
C THR A 54 -17.73 8.51 -12.31
N TYR A 55 -17.00 7.51 -12.84
CA TYR A 55 -17.59 6.42 -13.59
C TYR A 55 -17.36 5.06 -12.91
N TYR A 56 -18.45 4.32 -12.69
CA TYR A 56 -18.45 3.00 -12.07
C TYR A 56 -18.65 1.94 -13.14
N THR A 57 -17.69 1.04 -13.32
CA THR A 57 -17.75 0.05 -14.42
C THR A 57 -18.53 -1.22 -14.07
N THR A 58 -18.76 -1.50 -12.78
CA THR A 58 -19.26 -2.78 -12.26
C THR A 58 -20.57 -2.69 -11.47
N ARG A 59 -21.12 -1.48 -11.25
CA ARG A 59 -22.32 -1.26 -10.42
C ARG A 59 -23.22 -0.14 -10.94
N LYS A 60 -24.15 0.37 -10.10
CA LYS A 60 -25.23 1.32 -10.47
C LYS A 60 -26.14 0.80 -11.61
N ASP A 61 -26.47 -0.49 -11.59
CA ASP A 61 -27.34 -1.12 -12.60
C ASP A 61 -27.95 -2.44 -12.11
N ASN A 62 -28.74 -2.37 -11.04
CA ASN A 62 -29.35 -3.56 -10.44
C ASN A 62 -30.29 -4.32 -11.38
N ALA A 63 -30.90 -3.62 -12.34
CA ALA A 63 -31.73 -4.24 -13.37
C ALA A 63 -30.91 -5.19 -14.26
N TRP A 64 -29.71 -4.78 -14.71
CA TRP A 64 -28.80 -5.66 -15.45
C TRP A 64 -28.31 -6.82 -14.60
N ALA A 65 -27.87 -6.53 -13.37
CA ALA A 65 -27.34 -7.51 -12.42
C ALA A 65 -28.38 -8.61 -12.14
N SER A 66 -29.62 -8.21 -11.83
CA SER A 66 -30.72 -9.13 -11.52
C SER A 66 -31.15 -9.97 -12.73
N ALA A 67 -31.04 -9.43 -13.95
CA ALA A 67 -31.36 -10.15 -15.18
C ALA A 67 -30.26 -11.14 -15.61
N ASN A 68 -29.03 -10.99 -15.09
CA ASN A 68 -27.86 -11.80 -15.46
C ASN A 68 -27.16 -12.39 -14.22
N PRO A 69 -27.84 -13.21 -13.40
CA PRO A 69 -27.29 -13.71 -12.13
C PRO A 69 -26.01 -14.56 -12.28
N GLN A 70 -25.81 -15.17 -13.45
CA GLN A 70 -24.61 -15.96 -13.78
C GLN A 70 -23.33 -15.11 -13.95
N GLU A 71 -23.48 -13.80 -14.15
CA GLU A 71 -22.37 -12.87 -14.39
C GLU A 71 -22.21 -11.86 -13.24
N ILE A 72 -22.75 -12.18 -12.06
CA ILE A 72 -22.47 -11.46 -10.81
C ILE A 72 -21.04 -11.77 -10.36
N GLN A 73 -20.35 -10.76 -9.81
CA GLN A 73 -19.00 -10.93 -9.29
C GLN A 73 -19.00 -11.94 -8.14
N GLN A 74 -17.98 -12.79 -8.10
CA GLN A 74 -17.85 -13.84 -7.09
C GLN A 74 -16.56 -13.68 -6.28
N MET A 75 -16.56 -14.28 -5.09
CA MET A 75 -15.37 -14.43 -4.27
C MET A 75 -15.29 -15.81 -3.62
N TYR A 76 -14.07 -16.26 -3.35
CA TYR A 76 -13.83 -17.44 -2.52
C TYR A 76 -13.89 -17.06 -1.04
N LEU A 77 -14.71 -17.80 -0.29
CA LEU A 77 -14.84 -17.72 1.17
C LEU A 77 -14.42 -19.05 1.82
N MET A 78 -14.08 -18.99 3.10
CA MET A 78 -13.84 -20.17 3.92
C MET A 78 -14.81 -20.18 5.10
N SER A 79 -15.42 -21.33 5.38
CA SER A 79 -16.20 -21.53 6.61
C SER A 79 -15.31 -21.37 7.86
N ASP A 80 -15.94 -21.22 9.02
CA ASP A 80 -15.23 -21.43 10.29
C ASP A 80 -14.56 -22.82 10.31
N MET A 81 -13.41 -22.90 10.96
CA MET A 81 -12.76 -24.16 11.26
C MET A 81 -13.55 -24.91 12.33
N THR A 82 -14.12 -26.07 11.96
CA THR A 82 -15.04 -26.81 12.82
C THR A 82 -14.48 -28.20 13.14
N THR A 83 -14.35 -28.51 14.43
CA THR A 83 -13.90 -29.82 14.88
C THR A 83 -15.03 -30.84 14.85
N ALA A 84 -14.81 -31.96 14.16
CA ALA A 84 -15.75 -33.08 14.19
C ALA A 84 -15.70 -33.78 15.56
N CYS A 85 -16.82 -33.96 16.23
CA CYS A 85 -16.89 -34.82 17.43
C CYS A 85 -17.35 -36.24 17.09
N GLU A 86 -17.95 -36.41 15.91
CA GLU A 86 -18.55 -37.64 15.40
C GLU A 86 -18.13 -37.86 13.94
N PRO A 87 -18.37 -39.04 13.35
CA PRO A 87 -18.07 -39.30 11.94
C PRO A 87 -18.88 -38.49 10.93
N THR A 88 -19.91 -37.76 11.36
CA THR A 88 -20.64 -36.82 10.51
C THR A 88 -20.49 -35.42 11.07
N LEU A 89 -20.19 -34.45 10.20
CA LEU A 89 -20.06 -33.05 10.58
C LEU A 89 -20.87 -32.17 9.63
N CYS A 90 -21.71 -31.29 10.18
CA CYS A 90 -22.41 -30.26 9.43
C CYS A 90 -21.71 -28.91 9.65
N ILE A 91 -21.32 -28.25 8.55
CA ILE A 91 -20.64 -26.95 8.58
C ILE A 91 -21.49 -25.91 7.84
N PRO A 92 -22.15 -24.97 8.56
CA PRO A 92 -22.87 -23.86 7.94
C PRO A 92 -21.91 -22.91 7.24
N LEU A 93 -22.18 -22.56 5.97
CA LEU A 93 -21.23 -21.82 5.13
C LEU A 93 -21.19 -20.33 5.47
N MET A 94 -22.37 -19.71 5.58
CA MET A 94 -22.52 -18.26 5.80
C MET A 94 -22.43 -17.86 7.27
N LYS A 95 -22.00 -18.77 8.15
CA LYS A 95 -21.80 -18.43 9.57
C LYS A 95 -20.70 -17.38 9.70
N HIS A 96 -21.01 -16.33 10.45
CA HIS A 96 -20.18 -15.15 10.65
C HIS A 96 -19.82 -14.34 9.40
N TYR A 97 -20.64 -14.43 8.35
CA TYR A 97 -20.57 -13.56 7.18
C TYR A 97 -21.83 -12.71 7.06
N TYR A 98 -21.68 -11.52 6.49
CA TYR A 98 -22.82 -10.63 6.29
C TYR A 98 -23.69 -11.10 5.12
N LYS A 99 -24.89 -11.58 5.43
CA LYS A 99 -25.82 -12.15 4.44
C LYS A 99 -26.38 -11.15 3.43
N ASP A 100 -26.35 -9.85 3.75
CA ASP A 100 -26.76 -8.81 2.81
C ASP A 100 -25.64 -8.47 1.81
N GLN A 101 -24.37 -8.77 2.16
CA GLN A 101 -23.23 -8.60 1.26
C GLN A 101 -23.04 -9.78 0.32
N LEU A 102 -23.23 -10.99 0.85
CA LEU A 102 -22.73 -12.23 0.24
C LEU A 102 -23.82 -13.30 0.18
N LYS A 103 -23.83 -14.06 -0.92
CA LYS A 103 -24.75 -15.19 -1.12
C LYS A 103 -24.01 -16.40 -1.66
N VAL A 104 -24.25 -17.59 -1.10
CA VAL A 104 -23.64 -18.84 -1.59
C VAL A 104 -23.95 -19.04 -3.09
N ASN A 105 -22.92 -19.40 -3.86
CA ASN A 105 -23.08 -19.72 -5.27
C ASN A 105 -23.50 -21.19 -5.45
N THR A 106 -24.77 -21.38 -5.79
CA THR A 106 -25.36 -22.69 -6.13
C THR A 106 -25.62 -22.87 -7.63
N LEU A 107 -25.25 -21.89 -8.47
CA LEU A 107 -25.46 -21.93 -9.92
C LEU A 107 -24.33 -22.68 -10.63
N ASP A 108 -23.11 -22.55 -10.12
CA ASP A 108 -21.93 -23.24 -10.63
C ASP A 108 -21.71 -24.60 -9.93
N ASP A 109 -20.95 -25.50 -10.57
CA ASP A 109 -20.71 -26.86 -10.04
C ASP A 109 -19.96 -26.83 -8.69
N ILE A 110 -20.71 -27.08 -7.62
CA ILE A 110 -20.25 -27.13 -6.24
C ILE A 110 -19.10 -28.13 -6.06
N LYS A 111 -19.19 -29.33 -6.63
CA LYS A 111 -18.16 -30.38 -6.48
C LYS A 111 -16.89 -30.05 -7.25
N ARG A 112 -17.01 -29.22 -8.28
CA ARG A 112 -15.88 -28.77 -9.10
C ARG A 112 -15.11 -27.63 -8.46
N TRP A 113 -15.83 -26.68 -7.89
CA TRP A 113 -15.29 -25.38 -7.50
C TRP A 113 -15.16 -25.17 -5.99
N TRP A 114 -15.75 -26.04 -5.16
CA TRP A 114 -15.56 -25.99 -3.71
C TRP A 114 -14.59 -27.08 -3.26
N GLU A 115 -14.02 -26.88 -2.08
CA GLU A 115 -13.05 -27.82 -1.50
C GLU A 115 -13.29 -27.97 -0.01
N VAL A 116 -13.47 -29.21 0.45
CA VAL A 116 -13.52 -29.55 1.87
C VAL A 116 -12.14 -30.05 2.28
N ILE A 117 -11.57 -29.49 3.34
CA ILE A 117 -10.22 -29.83 3.81
C ILE A 117 -10.28 -30.28 5.26
N ASP A 118 -9.70 -31.44 5.53
CA ASP A 118 -9.28 -31.85 6.87
C ASP A 118 -8.03 -31.05 7.21
N ARG A 119 -8.19 -29.99 7.99
CA ARG A 119 -7.14 -29.05 8.37
C ARG A 119 -6.18 -29.64 9.39
N THR A 120 -6.59 -30.68 10.12
CA THR A 120 -5.70 -31.40 11.05
C THR A 120 -4.70 -32.28 10.30
N ALA A 121 -5.14 -32.98 9.26
CA ALA A 121 -4.28 -33.84 8.45
C ALA A 121 -3.69 -33.13 7.21
N GLY A 122 -4.20 -31.95 6.85
CA GLY A 122 -3.79 -31.21 5.65
C GLY A 122 -4.22 -31.88 4.35
N VAL A 123 -5.32 -32.64 4.36
CA VAL A 123 -5.79 -33.43 3.21
C VAL A 123 -7.15 -32.97 2.71
N VAL A 124 -7.32 -32.96 1.40
CA VAL A 124 -8.61 -32.67 0.75
C VAL A 124 -9.54 -33.87 0.94
N VAL A 125 -10.76 -33.62 1.37
CA VAL A 125 -11.81 -34.64 1.51
C VAL A 125 -12.42 -34.93 0.14
N GLU A 126 -12.50 -36.21 -0.21
CA GLU A 126 -13.08 -36.66 -1.48
C GLU A 126 -14.51 -36.15 -1.66
N THR A 127 -14.86 -35.73 -2.87
CA THR A 127 -16.15 -35.10 -3.18
C THR A 127 -17.36 -35.98 -2.91
N ALA A 128 -17.20 -37.31 -2.95
CA ALA A 128 -18.22 -38.30 -2.64
C ALA A 128 -18.53 -38.43 -1.14
N ARG A 129 -17.66 -37.88 -0.27
CA ARG A 129 -17.77 -37.96 1.19
C ARG A 129 -18.38 -36.71 1.82
N TRP A 130 -18.93 -35.81 1.03
CA TRP A 130 -19.67 -34.67 1.55
C TRP A 130 -20.80 -34.33 0.59
N GLU A 131 -21.74 -33.51 1.01
CA GLU A 131 -22.82 -32.95 0.19
C GLU A 131 -23.19 -31.55 0.70
N TYR A 132 -23.82 -30.75 -0.16
CA TYR A 132 -24.35 -29.46 0.21
C TYR A 132 -25.85 -29.60 0.45
N ASP A 133 -26.30 -29.14 1.62
CA ASP A 133 -27.70 -29.06 2.02
C ASP A 133 -28.19 -27.62 1.80
N GLU A 134 -29.14 -27.45 0.89
CA GLU A 134 -29.67 -26.14 0.50
C GLU A 134 -30.60 -25.55 1.58
N GLU A 135 -31.30 -26.40 2.35
CA GLU A 135 -32.21 -25.94 3.41
C GLU A 135 -31.43 -25.38 4.61
N GLU A 136 -30.34 -26.04 4.99
CA GLU A 136 -29.47 -25.65 6.10
C GLU A 136 -28.34 -24.68 5.67
N GLU A 137 -28.18 -24.42 4.36
CA GLU A 137 -27.08 -23.63 3.78
C GLU A 137 -25.70 -24.11 4.28
N ALA A 138 -25.52 -25.44 4.32
CA ALA A 138 -24.42 -26.10 5.00
C ALA A 138 -23.83 -27.25 4.19
N VAL A 139 -22.57 -27.60 4.46
CA VAL A 139 -21.96 -28.83 3.93
C VAL A 139 -21.96 -29.90 5.01
N ILE A 140 -22.52 -31.06 4.66
CA ILE A 140 -22.50 -32.27 5.48
C ILE A 140 -21.33 -33.12 5.01
N ILE A 141 -20.41 -33.43 5.92
CA ILE A 141 -19.23 -34.27 5.68
C ILE A 141 -19.46 -35.61 6.37
N HIS A 142 -19.17 -36.69 5.66
CA HIS A 142 -19.28 -38.06 6.12
C HIS A 142 -17.90 -38.70 6.36
N ASP A 143 -17.88 -39.69 7.25
CA ASP A 143 -16.70 -40.43 7.68
C ASP A 143 -15.57 -39.52 8.22
N CYS A 144 -15.92 -38.38 8.81
CA CYS A 144 -14.97 -37.51 9.52
C CYS A 144 -14.18 -38.31 10.55
N ILE A 145 -12.91 -37.96 10.73
CA ILE A 145 -12.11 -38.48 11.83
C ILE A 145 -12.48 -37.64 13.06
N PRO A 146 -13.00 -38.25 14.15
CA PRO A 146 -13.30 -37.50 15.36
C PRO A 146 -12.07 -36.75 15.88
N PHE A 147 -12.31 -35.52 16.29
CA PHE A 147 -11.36 -34.51 16.77
C PHE A 147 -10.42 -33.93 15.71
N HIS A 148 -10.66 -34.19 14.43
CA HIS A 148 -10.07 -33.41 13.35
C HIS A 148 -10.89 -32.15 13.07
N ALA A 149 -10.21 -31.10 12.65
CA ALA A 149 -10.78 -29.83 12.24
C ALA A 149 -10.99 -29.81 10.73
N TYR A 150 -12.18 -29.37 10.30
CA TYR A 150 -12.57 -29.29 8.89
C TYR A 150 -12.99 -27.87 8.52
N THR A 151 -12.76 -27.52 7.26
CA THR A 151 -13.24 -26.28 6.64
C THR A 151 -13.80 -26.55 5.26
N VAL A 152 -14.71 -25.69 4.82
CA VAL A 152 -15.20 -25.65 3.44
C VAL A 152 -14.72 -24.35 2.79
N SER A 153 -14.06 -24.45 1.65
CA SER A 153 -13.80 -23.32 0.75
C SER A 153 -14.88 -23.31 -0.33
N PHE A 154 -15.63 -22.22 -0.45
CA PHE A 154 -16.80 -22.13 -1.32
C PHE A 154 -16.88 -20.80 -2.07
N LEU A 155 -17.58 -20.79 -3.20
CA LEU A 155 -17.86 -19.58 -3.98
C LEU A 155 -19.10 -18.88 -3.43
N ALA A 156 -19.03 -17.56 -3.33
CA ALA A 156 -20.16 -16.69 -3.01
C ALA A 156 -20.26 -15.54 -4.01
N PHE A 157 -21.49 -15.16 -4.37
CA PHE A 157 -21.80 -13.95 -5.10
C PHE A 157 -21.69 -12.72 -4.19
N VAL A 158 -21.16 -11.64 -4.74
CA VAL A 158 -21.13 -10.30 -4.12
C VAL A 158 -22.42 -9.58 -4.50
N ILE A 159 -23.42 -9.66 -3.62
CA ILE A 159 -24.76 -9.10 -3.85
C ILE A 159 -24.92 -7.68 -3.30
N TRP A 160 -23.91 -7.17 -2.59
CA TRP A 160 -23.78 -5.76 -2.26
C TRP A 160 -22.33 -5.33 -2.44
N ASP A 161 -22.11 -4.34 -3.31
CA ASP A 161 -20.82 -3.73 -3.57
C ASP A 161 -20.14 -3.28 -2.25
N PRO A 162 -18.93 -3.76 -1.91
CA PRO A 162 -18.33 -3.50 -0.61
C PRO A 162 -18.07 -2.01 -0.32
N VAL A 163 -17.71 -1.21 -1.34
CA VAL A 163 -17.46 0.24 -1.17
C VAL A 163 -18.78 0.99 -0.98
N HIS A 164 -19.78 0.67 -1.79
CA HIS A 164 -21.12 1.23 -1.60
C HIS A 164 -21.70 0.86 -0.23
N MET A 165 -21.52 -0.39 0.21
CA MET A 165 -21.98 -0.85 1.50
C MET A 165 -21.29 -0.10 2.63
N TYR A 166 -19.97 0.05 2.58
CA TYR A 166 -19.23 0.87 3.54
C TYR A 166 -19.80 2.30 3.61
N ASN A 167 -19.97 2.96 2.46
CA ASN A 167 -20.51 4.32 2.41
C ASN A 167 -21.94 4.40 2.95
N ALA A 168 -22.81 3.44 2.62
CA ALA A 168 -24.18 3.40 3.09
C ALA A 168 -24.28 3.21 4.60
N LEU A 169 -23.47 2.29 5.15
CA LEU A 169 -23.42 2.03 6.60
C LEU A 169 -22.83 3.21 7.37
N THR A 170 -21.75 3.83 6.87
CA THR A 170 -21.10 4.94 7.57
C THR A 170 -21.92 6.24 7.53
N ASN A 171 -22.63 6.51 6.43
CA ASN A 171 -23.49 7.70 6.31
C ASN A 171 -24.94 7.47 6.77
N ASP A 172 -25.27 6.25 7.19
CA ASP A 172 -26.63 5.84 7.55
C ASP A 172 -27.66 6.17 6.43
N TRP A 173 -27.28 5.91 5.17
CA TRP A 173 -28.14 6.16 4.01
C TRP A 173 -29.46 5.39 4.14
N LYS A 174 -30.58 6.13 4.16
CA LYS A 174 -31.92 5.57 4.22
C LYS A 174 -32.49 5.41 2.82
N ASP A 175 -33.21 4.31 2.60
CA ASP A 175 -33.99 4.06 1.38
C ASP A 175 -33.18 3.96 0.07
N GLU A 176 -31.85 3.79 0.14
CA GLU A 176 -31.01 3.54 -1.04
C GLU A 176 -30.92 2.04 -1.36
N GLU A 177 -31.10 1.70 -2.64
CA GLU A 177 -31.03 0.32 -3.11
C GLU A 177 -29.58 -0.20 -3.05
N HIS A 178 -29.38 -1.38 -2.46
CA HIS A 178 -28.06 -2.02 -2.39
C HIS A 178 -27.54 -2.29 -3.81
N GLN A 179 -26.40 -1.71 -4.16
CA GLN A 179 -25.87 -1.86 -5.52
C GLN A 179 -25.18 -3.21 -5.66
N MET A 180 -25.67 -4.07 -6.56
CA MET A 180 -25.04 -5.34 -6.90
C MET A 180 -23.83 -5.13 -7.82
N THR A 181 -22.83 -6.02 -7.72
CA THR A 181 -21.62 -5.95 -8.54
C THR A 181 -21.58 -7.06 -9.59
N TYR A 182 -21.33 -6.72 -10.85
CA TYR A 182 -21.26 -7.67 -11.97
C TYR A 182 -19.83 -7.82 -12.53
N ASP A 183 -19.48 -9.02 -12.99
CA ASP A 183 -18.15 -9.37 -13.55
C ASP A 183 -18.06 -8.97 -15.03
N VAL A 184 -17.38 -7.86 -15.31
CA VAL A 184 -17.23 -7.29 -16.66
C VAL A 184 -16.40 -8.19 -17.59
N ARG A 185 -15.69 -9.21 -17.08
CA ARG A 185 -14.97 -10.17 -17.94
C ARG A 185 -15.90 -11.16 -18.64
N GLN A 186 -17.11 -11.35 -18.10
CA GLN A 186 -18.08 -12.28 -18.65
C GLN A 186 -18.69 -11.72 -19.95
N PRO A 187 -18.95 -12.55 -20.98
CA PRO A 187 -19.23 -12.05 -22.33
C PRO A 187 -20.42 -11.09 -22.47
N LYS A 188 -21.56 -11.35 -21.79
CA LYS A 188 -22.75 -10.49 -21.94
C LYS A 188 -22.53 -9.14 -21.25
N THR A 189 -22.03 -9.17 -20.02
CA THR A 189 -21.75 -8.00 -19.20
C THR A 189 -20.64 -7.18 -19.82
N GLN A 190 -19.60 -7.81 -20.38
CA GLN A 190 -18.55 -7.09 -21.12
C GLN A 190 -19.14 -6.28 -22.26
N ALA A 191 -19.96 -6.91 -23.12
CA ALA A 191 -20.59 -6.22 -24.25
C ALA A 191 -21.51 -5.08 -23.78
N TYR A 192 -22.29 -5.32 -22.73
CA TYR A 192 -23.20 -4.34 -22.15
C TYR A 192 -22.45 -3.14 -21.56
N VAL A 193 -21.41 -3.34 -20.77
CA VAL A 193 -20.65 -2.27 -20.12
C VAL A 193 -19.92 -1.39 -21.14
N LEU A 194 -19.36 -1.98 -22.20
CA LEU A 194 -18.73 -1.21 -23.27
C LEU A 194 -19.75 -0.36 -24.03
N ASP A 195 -20.95 -0.87 -24.28
CA ASP A 195 -22.05 -0.09 -24.88
C ASP A 195 -22.57 1.00 -23.93
N LYS A 196 -22.74 0.67 -22.65
CA LYS A 196 -23.17 1.61 -21.60
C LYS A 196 -22.20 2.79 -21.48
N LEU A 197 -20.89 2.54 -21.54
CA LEU A 197 -19.87 3.60 -21.52
C LEU A 197 -20.03 4.54 -22.71
N ARG A 198 -20.23 4.02 -23.94
CA ARG A 198 -20.46 4.85 -25.13
C ARG A 198 -21.70 5.73 -24.97
N ARG A 199 -22.83 5.14 -24.59
CA ARG A 199 -24.08 5.89 -24.36
C ARG A 199 -23.95 6.93 -23.26
N TRP A 200 -23.21 6.61 -22.20
CA TRP A 200 -22.96 7.54 -21.11
C TRP A 200 -22.09 8.72 -21.58
N ILE A 201 -21.03 8.45 -22.36
CA ILE A 201 -20.20 9.50 -22.96
C ILE A 201 -21.02 10.43 -23.84
N ASP A 202 -21.88 9.89 -24.71
CA ASP A 202 -22.75 10.67 -25.59
C ASP A 202 -23.71 11.59 -24.81
N ALA A 203 -24.13 11.16 -23.61
CA ALA A 203 -25.02 11.91 -22.74
C ALA A 203 -24.31 12.97 -21.87
N HIS A 204 -22.98 12.94 -21.77
CA HIS A 204 -22.18 13.85 -20.92
C HIS A 204 -21.09 14.56 -21.76
N PRO A 205 -21.48 15.40 -22.74
CA PRO A 205 -20.53 16.11 -23.60
C PRO A 205 -19.63 17.08 -22.82
N GLU A 206 -20.09 17.58 -21.67
CA GLU A 206 -19.38 18.52 -20.79
C GLU A 206 -18.19 17.92 -20.04
N VAL A 207 -18.11 16.59 -19.92
CA VAL A 207 -17.04 15.91 -19.15
C VAL A 207 -15.72 15.93 -19.91
N ASP A 208 -14.65 16.39 -19.26
CA ASP A 208 -13.30 16.36 -19.83
C ASP A 208 -12.53 15.09 -19.42
N VAL A 209 -12.74 14.63 -18.18
CA VAL A 209 -12.03 13.49 -17.59
C VAL A 209 -13.02 12.50 -17.01
N ILE A 210 -12.97 11.27 -17.52
CA ILE A 210 -13.68 10.14 -16.96
C ILE A 210 -12.80 9.54 -15.86
N ARG A 211 -13.20 9.76 -14.61
CA ARG A 211 -12.54 9.20 -13.43
C ARG A 211 -13.14 7.83 -13.13
N PHE A 212 -12.56 6.79 -13.72
CA PHE A 212 -12.86 5.41 -13.41
C PHE A 212 -12.61 5.16 -11.91
N THR A 213 -13.67 4.83 -11.18
CA THR A 213 -13.63 4.62 -9.71
C THR A 213 -14.23 3.25 -9.35
N THR A 214 -13.58 2.14 -9.69
CA THR A 214 -12.32 2.04 -10.44
C THR A 214 -12.57 1.26 -11.72
N PHE A 215 -12.14 0.00 -11.79
CA PHE A 215 -12.43 -0.91 -12.89
C PHE A 215 -13.23 -2.09 -12.33
N PHE A 216 -12.69 -3.32 -12.37
CA PHE A 216 -13.52 -4.53 -12.35
C PHE A 216 -13.57 -5.27 -11.02
N HIS A 217 -12.48 -5.29 -10.25
CA HIS A 217 -12.36 -6.18 -9.10
C HIS A 217 -11.99 -5.39 -7.85
N GLN A 218 -12.91 -5.42 -6.89
CA GLN A 218 -12.74 -4.89 -5.55
C GLN A 218 -11.58 -5.59 -4.83
N PHE A 219 -10.77 -4.83 -4.10
CA PHE A 219 -9.83 -5.41 -3.13
C PHE A 219 -10.57 -6.24 -2.09
N THR A 220 -9.94 -7.26 -1.51
CA THR A 220 -10.63 -8.16 -0.59
C THR A 220 -11.20 -7.38 0.60
N LEU A 221 -12.52 -7.31 0.69
CA LEU A 221 -13.24 -6.65 1.77
C LEU A 221 -14.52 -7.44 2.09
N MET A 222 -14.55 -8.03 3.28
CA MET A 222 -15.63 -8.91 3.74
C MET A 222 -16.16 -8.40 5.07
N PHE A 223 -17.47 -8.53 5.29
CA PHE A 223 -18.12 -8.11 6.52
C PHE A 223 -18.72 -9.30 7.27
N ASP A 224 -18.82 -9.15 8.59
CA ASP A 224 -19.39 -10.14 9.49
C ASP A 224 -20.90 -9.97 9.66
N GLU A 225 -21.53 -10.86 10.41
CA GLU A 225 -22.98 -10.87 10.64
C GLU A 225 -23.51 -9.62 11.36
N GLN A 226 -22.63 -8.74 11.86
CA GLN A 226 -22.96 -7.46 12.50
C GLN A 226 -22.64 -6.27 11.60
N ALA A 227 -22.37 -6.50 10.31
CA ALA A 227 -21.96 -5.49 9.34
C ALA A 227 -20.68 -4.74 9.76
N ARG A 228 -19.76 -5.45 10.43
CA ARG A 228 -18.40 -4.95 10.74
C ARG A 228 -17.40 -5.56 9.77
N GLU A 229 -16.30 -4.87 9.51
CA GLU A 229 -15.21 -5.44 8.72
C GLU A 229 -14.70 -6.75 9.36
N LYS A 230 -14.82 -7.86 8.62
CA LYS A 230 -14.34 -9.19 9.01
C LYS A 230 -12.91 -9.41 8.52
N PHE A 231 -12.63 -8.98 7.29
CA PHE A 231 -11.34 -9.13 6.64
C PHE A 231 -11.15 -8.02 5.61
N VAL A 232 -9.96 -7.41 5.60
CA VAL A 232 -9.53 -6.47 4.57
C VAL A 232 -8.10 -6.76 4.12
N ASP A 233 -7.88 -6.76 2.82
CA ASP A 233 -6.56 -6.64 2.19
C ASP A 233 -6.70 -5.76 0.95
N TRP A 234 -6.09 -4.59 1.00
CA TRP A 234 -6.15 -3.59 -0.08
C TRP A 234 -5.54 -4.08 -1.41
N PHE A 235 -4.71 -5.14 -1.38
CA PHE A 235 -4.15 -5.79 -2.57
C PHE A 235 -4.75 -7.17 -2.84
N GLY A 236 -5.76 -7.58 -2.09
CA GLY A 236 -6.27 -8.95 -2.09
C GLY A 236 -7.08 -9.30 -3.35
N TYR A 237 -6.90 -10.53 -3.83
CA TYR A 237 -7.51 -11.03 -5.08
C TYR A 237 -8.78 -11.87 -4.88
N SER A 238 -9.30 -11.98 -3.66
CA SER A 238 -10.39 -12.92 -3.35
C SER A 238 -11.66 -12.67 -4.17
N ALA A 239 -11.95 -11.41 -4.52
CA ALA A 239 -13.12 -11.00 -5.31
C ALA A 239 -12.87 -10.99 -6.83
N SER A 240 -11.80 -11.62 -7.31
CA SER A 240 -11.43 -11.65 -8.73
C SER A 240 -11.67 -13.00 -9.41
N VAL A 241 -12.53 -13.85 -8.84
CA VAL A 241 -12.75 -15.22 -9.32
C VAL A 241 -14.15 -15.41 -9.90
N SER A 242 -14.26 -16.36 -10.83
CA SER A 242 -15.50 -16.92 -11.37
C SER A 242 -15.13 -18.20 -12.14
N PRO A 243 -15.98 -19.22 -12.20
CA PRO A 243 -15.69 -20.42 -13.00
C PRO A 243 -15.25 -20.13 -14.43
N TYR A 244 -15.89 -19.16 -15.09
CA TYR A 244 -15.52 -18.70 -16.43
C TYR A 244 -14.05 -18.25 -16.55
N ILE A 245 -13.55 -17.48 -15.58
CA ILE A 245 -12.17 -16.98 -15.63
C ILE A 245 -11.17 -18.06 -15.17
N LEU A 246 -11.58 -18.91 -14.22
CA LEU A 246 -10.74 -19.99 -13.71
C LEU A 246 -10.53 -21.09 -14.75
N GLU A 247 -11.53 -21.43 -15.56
CA GLU A 247 -11.36 -22.38 -16.66
C GLU A 247 -10.35 -21.89 -17.70
N GLN A 248 -10.34 -20.58 -18.01
CA GLN A 248 -9.35 -19.99 -18.91
C GLN A 248 -7.94 -20.00 -18.30
N PHE A 249 -7.84 -19.73 -17.00
CA PHE A 249 -6.58 -19.87 -16.27
C PHE A 249 -6.04 -21.30 -16.42
N GLU A 250 -6.85 -22.32 -16.12
CA GLU A 250 -6.43 -23.73 -16.21
C GLU A 250 -5.99 -24.14 -17.61
N GLN A 251 -6.68 -23.64 -18.65
CA GLN A 251 -6.29 -23.87 -20.04
C GLN A 251 -4.91 -23.28 -20.36
N GLU A 252 -4.58 -22.14 -19.79
CA GLU A 252 -3.31 -21.47 -20.01
C GLU A 252 -2.15 -22.10 -19.22
N VAL A 253 -2.35 -22.34 -17.93
CA VAL A 253 -1.27 -22.84 -17.06
C VAL A 253 -1.12 -24.36 -17.08
N GLY A 254 -2.13 -25.08 -17.58
CA GLY A 254 -2.10 -26.53 -17.77
C GLY A 254 -2.32 -27.37 -16.51
N TYR A 255 -2.81 -26.78 -15.42
CA TYR A 255 -3.18 -27.49 -14.19
C TYR A 255 -4.48 -26.97 -13.60
N ARG A 256 -5.13 -27.79 -12.77
CA ARG A 256 -6.43 -27.50 -12.16
C ARG A 256 -6.29 -26.48 -11.03
N PHE A 257 -7.13 -25.46 -11.04
CA PHE A 257 -7.28 -24.49 -9.98
C PHE A 257 -7.90 -25.12 -8.73
N ARG A 258 -7.34 -24.79 -7.58
CA ARG A 258 -7.88 -25.13 -6.26
C ARG A 258 -8.31 -23.86 -5.55
N PRO A 259 -9.45 -23.85 -4.81
CA PRO A 259 -9.83 -22.73 -3.96
C PRO A 259 -8.73 -22.30 -2.99
N GLU A 260 -7.93 -23.28 -2.51
CA GLU A 260 -6.82 -23.05 -1.60
C GLU A 260 -5.72 -22.13 -2.17
N TYR A 261 -5.61 -21.98 -3.50
CA TYR A 261 -4.71 -21.00 -4.12
C TYR A 261 -5.12 -19.55 -3.88
N ILE A 262 -6.32 -19.30 -3.36
CA ILE A 262 -6.81 -17.99 -2.91
C ILE A 262 -7.03 -18.00 -1.39
N ILE A 263 -7.73 -19.00 -0.88
CA ILE A 263 -8.10 -19.09 0.54
C ILE A 263 -6.88 -19.15 1.44
N ASN A 264 -5.84 -19.88 1.03
CA ASN A 264 -4.58 -20.04 1.77
C ASN A 264 -4.80 -20.16 3.28
N GLN A 265 -5.44 -21.26 3.69
CA GLN A 265 -5.70 -21.60 5.10
C GLN A 265 -6.57 -20.57 5.87
N GLY A 266 -7.29 -19.70 5.15
CA GLY A 266 -8.09 -18.63 5.74
C GLY A 266 -7.38 -17.28 5.80
N TYR A 267 -6.13 -17.20 5.35
CA TYR A 267 -5.39 -15.93 5.23
C TYR A 267 -5.75 -15.14 3.96
N HIS A 268 -6.50 -15.75 3.03
CA HIS A 268 -6.95 -15.13 1.78
C HIS A 268 -5.81 -14.53 0.94
N ASN A 269 -4.62 -15.14 1.01
CA ASN A 269 -3.37 -14.62 0.46
C ASN A 269 -3.13 -13.15 0.81
N SER A 270 -3.35 -12.81 2.08
CA SER A 270 -2.81 -11.59 2.68
C SER A 270 -1.41 -11.32 2.15
N THR A 271 -1.09 -10.06 1.82
CA THR A 271 0.26 -9.71 1.36
C THR A 271 1.39 -10.06 2.35
N PHE A 272 1.06 -10.40 3.59
CA PHE A 272 1.99 -10.93 4.59
C PHE A 272 2.34 -12.40 4.38
N CYS A 273 1.52 -13.18 3.68
CA CYS A 273 1.83 -14.56 3.32
C CYS A 273 2.91 -14.60 2.24
N VAL A 274 3.90 -15.47 2.40
CA VAL A 274 4.85 -15.76 1.31
C VAL A 274 4.05 -16.31 0.13
N PRO A 275 4.05 -15.65 -1.04
CA PRO A 275 3.20 -16.04 -2.16
C PRO A 275 3.65 -17.37 -2.75
N THR A 276 2.68 -18.27 -2.98
CA THR A 276 2.94 -19.53 -3.69
C THR A 276 3.09 -19.27 -5.18
N LYS A 277 3.72 -20.22 -5.88
CA LYS A 277 3.83 -20.18 -7.34
C LYS A 277 2.45 -20.06 -8.00
N GLU A 278 1.47 -20.85 -7.54
CA GLU A 278 0.15 -20.87 -8.16
C GLU A 278 -0.62 -19.57 -7.96
N TYR A 279 -0.43 -18.89 -6.82
CA TYR A 279 -1.01 -17.57 -6.62
C TYR A 279 -0.36 -16.51 -7.53
N ARG A 280 0.97 -16.55 -7.69
CA ARG A 280 1.67 -15.66 -8.64
C ARG A 280 1.24 -15.89 -10.08
N ASP A 281 1.11 -17.15 -10.50
CA ASP A 281 0.60 -17.50 -11.83
C ASP A 281 -0.80 -16.92 -12.04
N PHE A 282 -1.68 -17.05 -11.04
CA PHE A 282 -3.03 -16.49 -11.07
C PHE A 282 -3.02 -14.97 -11.15
N MET A 283 -2.21 -14.28 -10.34
CA MET A 283 -2.05 -12.82 -10.40
C MET A 283 -1.58 -12.37 -11.80
N ASN A 284 -0.56 -13.04 -12.36
CA ASN A 284 -0.04 -12.70 -13.69
C ASN A 284 -1.09 -12.89 -14.79
N PHE A 285 -1.85 -13.99 -14.74
CA PHE A 285 -2.99 -14.23 -15.62
C PHE A 285 -4.03 -13.11 -15.50
N GLN A 286 -4.45 -12.77 -14.28
CA GLN A 286 -5.44 -11.73 -14.01
C GLN A 286 -4.98 -10.36 -14.52
N MET A 287 -3.73 -9.97 -14.23
CA MET A 287 -3.18 -8.68 -14.67
C MET A 287 -3.28 -8.51 -16.18
N ARG A 288 -2.95 -9.56 -16.94
CA ARG A 288 -3.01 -9.52 -18.39
C ARG A 288 -4.44 -9.46 -18.92
N GLU A 289 -5.38 -10.22 -18.35
CA GLU A 289 -6.79 -10.16 -18.78
C GLU A 289 -7.46 -8.83 -18.44
N VAL A 290 -7.17 -8.27 -17.26
CA VAL A 290 -7.64 -6.94 -16.87
C VAL A 290 -7.03 -5.85 -17.75
N ALA A 291 -5.72 -5.91 -18.05
CA ALA A 291 -5.07 -4.96 -18.94
C ALA A 291 -5.76 -4.86 -20.31
N LYS A 292 -6.07 -6.02 -20.94
CA LYS A 292 -6.78 -6.08 -22.22
C LYS A 292 -8.15 -5.41 -22.16
N LEU A 293 -8.88 -5.60 -21.06
CA LEU A 293 -10.24 -5.07 -20.92
C LEU A 293 -10.23 -3.58 -20.58
N VAL A 294 -9.38 -3.14 -19.64
CA VAL A 294 -9.18 -1.70 -19.34
C VAL A 294 -8.85 -0.94 -20.61
N LYS A 295 -7.93 -1.46 -21.43
CA LYS A 295 -7.55 -0.82 -22.71
C LYS A 295 -8.75 -0.54 -23.62
N LYS A 296 -9.76 -1.42 -23.66
CA LYS A 296 -10.98 -1.18 -24.44
C LYS A 296 -11.82 -0.02 -23.90
N LEU A 297 -11.93 0.14 -22.57
CA LEU A 297 -12.64 1.27 -21.99
C LEU A 297 -11.88 2.57 -22.23
N VAL A 298 -10.55 2.54 -22.08
CA VAL A 298 -9.67 3.68 -22.37
C VAL A 298 -9.78 4.10 -23.83
N ASP A 299 -9.75 3.14 -24.77
CA ASP A 299 -9.90 3.43 -26.20
C ASP A 299 -11.24 4.11 -26.51
N ILE A 300 -12.34 3.64 -25.93
CA ILE A 300 -13.66 4.29 -26.07
C ILE A 300 -13.62 5.73 -25.54
N THR A 301 -12.98 5.96 -24.40
CA THR A 301 -12.82 7.30 -23.80
C THR A 301 -12.00 8.22 -24.69
N HIS A 302 -10.89 7.73 -25.24
CA HIS A 302 -10.00 8.48 -26.13
C HIS A 302 -10.63 8.76 -27.50
N GLU A 303 -11.37 7.81 -28.07
CA GLU A 303 -12.14 7.98 -29.31
C GLU A 303 -13.14 9.14 -29.19
N ALA A 304 -13.66 9.41 -27.98
CA ALA A 304 -14.54 10.53 -27.67
C ALA A 304 -13.80 11.83 -27.30
N GLY A 305 -12.47 11.85 -27.32
CA GLY A 305 -11.66 13.03 -27.01
C GLY A 305 -11.60 13.39 -25.52
N LYS A 306 -11.90 12.45 -24.62
CA LYS A 306 -11.86 12.61 -23.16
C LYS A 306 -10.64 11.91 -22.56
N GLU A 307 -10.25 12.27 -21.35
CA GLU A 307 -9.17 11.57 -20.63
C GLU A 307 -9.70 10.43 -19.76
N ALA A 308 -8.95 9.34 -19.69
CA ALA A 308 -9.19 8.20 -18.82
C ALA A 308 -8.29 8.28 -17.58
N MET A 309 -8.89 8.59 -16.43
CA MET A 309 -8.21 8.61 -15.14
C MET A 309 -8.62 7.40 -14.30
N MET A 310 -7.65 6.71 -13.72
CA MET A 310 -7.88 5.59 -12.79
C MET A 310 -7.77 6.07 -11.34
N PHE A 311 -8.73 5.70 -10.48
CA PHE A 311 -8.55 5.78 -9.03
C PHE A 311 -7.73 4.59 -8.51
N LEU A 312 -6.67 4.85 -7.75
CA LEU A 312 -5.89 3.83 -7.05
C LEU A 312 -6.57 3.46 -5.73
N GLY A 313 -7.57 2.58 -5.84
CA GLY A 313 -8.40 2.11 -4.73
C GLY A 313 -9.64 1.40 -5.26
N ASP A 314 -10.54 1.00 -4.38
CA ASP A 314 -11.80 0.33 -4.72
C ASP A 314 -11.58 -0.90 -5.64
N HIS A 315 -12.04 -0.81 -6.88
CA HIS A 315 -12.04 -1.89 -7.87
C HIS A 315 -10.77 -1.92 -8.73
N TRP A 316 -9.60 -1.85 -8.10
CA TRP A 316 -8.31 -1.68 -8.78
C TRP A 316 -7.51 -2.97 -8.95
N ILE A 317 -7.96 -4.09 -8.39
CA ILE A 317 -7.19 -5.34 -8.38
C ILE A 317 -6.86 -5.78 -9.82
N ALA A 318 -5.64 -6.30 -9.99
CA ALA A 318 -5.05 -6.69 -11.27
C ALA A 318 -4.74 -5.56 -12.28
N THR A 319 -5.00 -4.29 -11.96
CA THR A 319 -4.43 -3.18 -12.76
C THR A 319 -2.92 -3.05 -12.55
N GLU A 320 -2.50 -3.17 -11.27
CA GLU A 320 -1.11 -3.29 -10.80
C GLU A 320 -0.16 -2.23 -11.41
N PRO A 321 -0.16 -0.98 -10.91
CA PRO A 321 0.65 0.14 -11.44
C PRO A 321 2.16 -0.09 -11.56
N PHE A 322 2.68 -1.01 -10.75
CA PHE A 322 4.08 -1.43 -10.75
C PHE A 322 4.29 -2.80 -11.42
N GLY A 323 3.24 -3.37 -11.98
CA GLY A 323 3.25 -4.62 -12.73
C GLY A 323 3.64 -4.44 -14.19
N PRO A 324 3.99 -5.54 -14.89
CA PRO A 324 4.59 -5.48 -16.22
C PRO A 324 3.63 -4.98 -17.33
N TYR A 325 2.32 -5.10 -17.13
CA TYR A 325 1.31 -4.77 -18.14
C TYR A 325 0.70 -3.37 -17.99
N PHE A 326 1.02 -2.63 -16.92
CA PHE A 326 0.31 -1.38 -16.58
C PHE A 326 0.37 -0.31 -17.68
N LYS A 327 1.54 -0.16 -18.32
CA LYS A 327 1.73 0.77 -19.44
C LYS A 327 0.81 0.46 -20.64
N ASP A 328 0.38 -0.79 -20.79
CA ASP A 328 -0.44 -1.24 -21.92
C ASP A 328 -1.92 -0.88 -21.73
N LEU A 329 -2.33 -0.44 -20.54
CA LEU A 329 -3.69 0.03 -20.26
C LEU A 329 -4.00 1.34 -20.99
N GLY A 330 -2.98 2.17 -21.24
CA GLY A 330 -3.13 3.45 -21.95
C GLY A 330 -3.83 4.56 -21.15
N ILE A 331 -4.01 4.40 -19.84
CA ILE A 331 -4.63 5.42 -18.99
C ILE A 331 -3.81 6.71 -18.96
N ASP A 332 -4.51 7.85 -18.85
CA ASP A 332 -3.87 9.16 -18.87
C ASP A 332 -3.31 9.56 -17.52
N ALA A 333 -4.00 9.17 -16.44
CA ALA A 333 -3.63 9.54 -15.10
C ALA A 333 -4.05 8.52 -14.05
N VAL A 334 -3.31 8.51 -12.96
CA VAL A 334 -3.72 7.86 -11.71
C VAL A 334 -3.97 8.93 -10.65
N VAL A 335 -5.13 8.86 -10.02
CA VAL A 335 -5.44 9.59 -8.79
C VAL A 335 -5.50 8.62 -7.63
N GLY A 336 -4.83 8.91 -6.51
CA GLY A 336 -4.83 8.03 -5.34
C GLY A 336 -5.02 8.80 -4.03
N SER A 337 -5.28 8.07 -2.95
CA SER A 337 -5.42 8.65 -1.61
C SER A 337 -4.03 8.97 -1.02
N VAL A 338 -3.83 10.19 -0.54
CA VAL A 338 -2.59 10.59 0.15
C VAL A 338 -2.86 10.77 1.64
N GLY A 339 -2.30 9.87 2.46
CA GLY A 339 -2.32 9.95 3.92
C GLY A 339 -0.94 10.22 4.55
N ASP A 340 0.14 9.92 3.84
CA ASP A 340 1.51 10.07 4.31
C ASP A 340 2.50 10.12 3.13
N GLY A 341 3.80 10.18 3.41
CA GLY A 341 4.83 10.18 2.37
C GLY A 341 4.87 8.87 1.58
N ARG A 342 4.65 7.74 2.23
CA ARG A 342 4.62 6.40 1.61
C ARG A 342 3.48 6.27 0.59
N THR A 343 2.26 6.62 0.95
CA THR A 343 1.09 6.61 0.04
C THR A 343 1.22 7.65 -1.06
N LEU A 344 1.90 8.78 -0.80
CA LEU A 344 2.25 9.72 -1.87
C LEU A 344 3.18 9.07 -2.89
N ARG A 345 4.26 8.41 -2.45
CA ARG A 345 5.22 7.74 -3.34
C ARG A 345 4.61 6.55 -4.08
N LEU A 346 3.62 5.88 -3.48
CA LEU A 346 2.81 4.86 -4.16
C LEU A 346 2.10 5.40 -5.41
N ILE A 347 1.82 6.71 -5.44
CA ILE A 347 1.17 7.39 -6.57
C ILE A 347 2.20 8.08 -7.47
N SER A 348 3.09 8.91 -6.92
CA SER A 348 4.02 9.73 -7.72
C SER A 348 5.08 8.91 -8.45
N ASP A 349 5.42 7.72 -7.96
CA ASP A 349 6.39 6.85 -8.63
C ASP A 349 5.79 6.02 -9.77
N ILE A 350 4.45 6.04 -9.95
CA ILE A 350 3.78 5.33 -11.03
C ILE A 350 4.30 5.84 -12.38
N LYS A 351 4.66 4.89 -13.26
CA LYS A 351 5.12 5.18 -14.62
C LYS A 351 4.08 4.72 -15.64
N GLY A 352 4.20 5.20 -16.88
CA GLY A 352 3.29 4.82 -17.97
C GLY A 352 2.00 5.64 -18.02
N VAL A 353 1.88 6.71 -17.22
CA VAL A 353 0.79 7.70 -17.29
C VAL A 353 1.32 9.09 -17.62
N ARG A 354 0.44 9.98 -18.09
CA ARG A 354 0.79 11.36 -18.44
C ARG A 354 0.96 12.24 -17.21
N TYR A 355 0.16 12.00 -16.17
CA TYR A 355 0.23 12.74 -14.93
C TYR A 355 -0.29 11.95 -13.73
N THR A 356 0.07 12.39 -12.51
CA THR A 356 -0.40 11.79 -11.24
C THR A 356 -1.10 12.81 -10.36
N GLU A 357 -2.16 12.39 -9.66
CA GLU A 357 -2.96 13.25 -8.79
C GLU A 357 -3.09 12.67 -7.37
N GLY A 358 -2.77 13.47 -6.35
CA GLY A 358 -2.97 13.09 -4.96
C GLY A 358 -4.27 13.64 -4.39
N ARG A 359 -5.20 12.77 -3.98
CA ARG A 359 -6.41 13.15 -3.24
C ARG A 359 -6.09 13.06 -1.75
N PHE A 360 -5.84 14.21 -1.12
CA PHE A 360 -5.36 14.30 0.25
C PHE A 360 -6.45 13.94 1.26
N LEU A 361 -6.03 13.33 2.37
CA LEU A 361 -6.80 13.13 3.59
C LEU A 361 -6.72 14.38 4.50
N PRO A 362 -7.72 14.65 5.36
CA PRO A 362 -8.90 13.82 5.60
C PRO A 362 -9.91 13.87 4.45
N TYR A 363 -10.60 12.73 4.22
CA TYR A 363 -11.77 12.71 3.34
C TYR A 363 -12.90 13.51 4.01
N PHE A 364 -13.66 14.31 3.27
CA PHE A 364 -14.68 15.19 3.84
C PHE A 364 -15.91 14.38 4.24
N PHE A 365 -15.82 13.74 5.40
CA PHE A 365 -16.73 12.68 5.83
C PHE A 365 -17.00 12.75 7.33
N PRO A 366 -18.16 12.25 7.82
CA PRO A 366 -18.59 12.47 9.20
C PRO A 366 -17.73 11.81 10.29
N ASP A 367 -16.85 10.88 9.93
CA ASP A 367 -15.92 10.22 10.85
C ASP A 367 -14.82 11.17 11.36
N VAL A 368 -14.43 12.16 10.56
CA VAL A 368 -13.48 13.22 10.93
C VAL A 368 -14.18 14.56 11.13
N PHE A 369 -15.15 14.89 10.27
CA PHE A 369 -15.85 16.17 10.25
C PHE A 369 -17.14 16.11 11.08
N HIS A 370 -16.99 16.01 12.40
CA HIS A 370 -18.09 16.04 13.38
C HIS A 370 -17.78 16.96 14.57
N GLU A 371 -18.75 17.22 15.43
CA GLU A 371 -18.54 17.98 16.67
C GLU A 371 -17.46 17.31 17.54
N GLY A 372 -16.37 18.03 17.83
CA GLY A 372 -15.21 17.51 18.56
C GLY A 372 -14.12 16.85 17.70
N GLY A 373 -14.34 16.72 16.38
CA GLY A 373 -13.31 16.30 15.43
C GLY A 373 -12.21 17.35 15.23
N ASP A 374 -11.01 16.91 14.82
CA ASP A 374 -9.84 17.77 14.56
C ASP A 374 -9.24 17.49 13.16
N PRO A 375 -9.96 17.88 12.08
CA PRO A 375 -9.50 17.67 10.71
C PRO A 375 -8.20 18.43 10.39
N ILE A 376 -7.90 19.50 11.13
CA ILE A 376 -6.70 20.32 10.93
C ILE A 376 -5.46 19.57 11.36
N ARG A 377 -5.48 18.91 12.52
CA ARG A 377 -4.35 18.11 12.99
C ARG A 377 -3.99 17.02 11.99
N GLU A 378 -4.99 16.31 11.47
CA GLU A 378 -4.77 15.30 10.45
C GLU A 378 -4.18 15.90 9.16
N ALA A 379 -4.78 16.97 8.64
CA ALA A 379 -4.28 17.64 7.43
C ALA A 379 -2.84 18.19 7.58
N LYS A 380 -2.47 18.62 8.78
CA LYS A 380 -1.10 19.06 9.11
C LYS A 380 -0.10 17.91 9.09
N VAL A 381 -0.45 16.77 9.71
CA VAL A 381 0.39 15.57 9.70
C VAL A 381 0.56 15.05 8.28
N ASN A 382 -0.54 14.96 7.52
CA ASN A 382 -0.54 14.48 6.14
C ASN A 382 0.27 15.41 5.23
N TRP A 383 0.11 16.73 5.35
CA TRP A 383 0.88 17.68 4.53
C TRP A 383 2.37 17.60 4.79
N VAL A 384 2.80 17.59 6.06
CA VAL A 384 4.24 17.53 6.40
C VAL A 384 4.88 16.26 5.84
N THR A 385 4.25 15.10 6.05
CA THR A 385 4.78 13.81 5.58
C THR A 385 4.79 13.71 4.05
N ALA A 386 3.68 14.08 3.40
CA ALA A 386 3.56 14.12 1.95
C ALA A 386 4.51 15.12 1.28
N ARG A 387 4.66 16.34 1.83
CA ARG A 387 5.52 17.39 1.29
C ARG A 387 6.97 16.95 1.19
N ARG A 388 7.49 16.25 2.20
CA ARG A 388 8.83 15.66 2.18
C ARG A 388 9.00 14.72 0.99
N ALA A 389 7.99 13.88 0.72
CA ALA A 389 7.99 12.96 -0.40
C ALA A 389 7.83 13.67 -1.75
N ILE A 390 7.03 14.74 -1.86
CA ILE A 390 6.88 15.56 -3.08
C ILE A 390 8.23 16.12 -3.55
N LEU A 391 9.08 16.55 -2.61
CA LEU A 391 10.42 17.06 -2.90
C LEU A 391 11.36 15.99 -3.47
N ARG A 392 11.02 14.70 -3.35
CA ARG A 392 11.76 13.58 -3.94
C ARG A 392 11.11 13.05 -5.21
N SER A 393 9.79 12.95 -5.24
CA SER A 393 9.02 12.47 -6.37
C SER A 393 7.69 13.21 -6.44
N PRO A 394 7.56 14.23 -7.30
CA PRO A 394 6.42 15.13 -7.29
C PRO A 394 5.16 14.51 -7.90
N LEU A 395 4.01 14.94 -7.37
CA LEU A 395 2.72 14.80 -8.04
C LEU A 395 2.52 15.93 -9.04
N ASP A 396 1.66 15.73 -10.05
CA ASP A 396 1.29 16.79 -10.99
C ASP A 396 0.14 17.67 -10.50
N ARG A 397 -0.74 17.08 -9.68
CA ARG A 397 -1.96 17.68 -9.17
C ARG A 397 -2.26 17.19 -7.75
N ILE A 398 -2.98 18.00 -7.00
CA ILE A 398 -3.60 17.59 -5.73
C ILE A 398 -5.09 17.85 -5.77
N GLY A 399 -5.82 17.28 -4.82
CA GLY A 399 -7.23 17.55 -4.63
C GLY A 399 -7.76 17.01 -3.33
N TYR A 400 -9.03 17.25 -3.09
CA TYR A 400 -9.78 16.71 -1.95
C TYR A 400 -11.05 16.02 -2.45
N GLY A 401 -11.68 15.22 -1.59
CA GLY A 401 -12.90 14.50 -1.92
C GLY A 401 -13.84 14.42 -0.72
N GLY A 402 -15.09 14.06 -0.97
CA GLY A 402 -16.16 13.97 0.02
C GLY A 402 -17.15 15.13 -0.06
N TYR A 403 -17.89 15.36 1.02
CA TYR A 403 -18.95 16.36 1.11
C TYR A 403 -18.40 17.74 1.50
N LEU A 404 -18.35 18.67 0.54
CA LEU A 404 -17.82 20.02 0.79
C LEU A 404 -18.59 20.74 1.90
N LYS A 405 -19.91 20.50 2.03
CA LYS A 405 -20.73 21.07 3.10
C LYS A 405 -20.26 20.70 4.52
N LEU A 406 -19.59 19.56 4.71
CA LEU A 406 -19.02 19.17 6.00
C LEU A 406 -17.74 19.95 6.29
N ALA A 407 -16.84 20.04 5.30
CA ALA A 407 -15.59 20.79 5.45
C ALA A 407 -15.83 22.29 5.70
N LEU A 408 -16.88 22.86 5.08
CA LEU A 408 -17.26 24.27 5.27
C LEU A 408 -17.66 24.61 6.73
N GLN A 409 -17.97 23.62 7.58
CA GLN A 409 -18.26 23.84 9.00
C GLN A 409 -16.98 24.12 9.83
N PHE A 410 -15.80 23.93 9.23
CA PHE A 410 -14.50 24.10 9.87
C PHE A 410 -13.69 25.19 9.13
N PRO A 411 -13.93 26.49 9.41
CA PRO A 411 -13.29 27.58 8.67
C PRO A 411 -11.76 27.56 8.75
N ASP A 412 -11.20 27.26 9.92
CA ASP A 412 -9.75 27.14 10.13
C ASP A 412 -9.13 26.02 9.25
N PHE A 413 -9.90 24.97 8.96
CA PHE A 413 -9.50 23.91 8.03
C PHE A 413 -9.47 24.45 6.58
N ILE A 414 -10.53 25.15 6.16
CA ILE A 414 -10.60 25.75 4.82
C ILE A 414 -9.43 26.73 4.58
N ASP A 415 -9.13 27.56 5.58
CA ASP A 415 -8.00 28.50 5.56
C ASP A 415 -6.66 27.77 5.46
N TYR A 416 -6.50 26.68 6.22
CA TYR A 416 -5.31 25.85 6.14
C TYR A 416 -5.14 25.19 4.75
N ILE A 417 -6.21 24.64 4.17
CA ILE A 417 -6.14 24.02 2.83
C ILE A 417 -5.78 25.05 1.76
N GLU A 418 -6.21 26.30 1.89
CA GLU A 418 -5.78 27.39 1.00
C GLU A 418 -4.25 27.56 1.03
N THR A 419 -3.62 27.49 2.21
CA THR A 419 -2.16 27.53 2.34
C THR A 419 -1.48 26.33 1.69
N VAL A 420 -2.04 25.12 1.86
CA VAL A 420 -1.53 23.88 1.24
C VAL A 420 -1.57 23.97 -0.29
N CYS A 421 -2.69 24.42 -0.86
CA CYS A 421 -2.84 24.59 -2.31
C CYS A 421 -1.82 25.58 -2.88
N ASN A 422 -1.58 26.69 -2.16
CA ASN A 422 -0.59 27.68 -2.56
C ASN A 422 0.85 27.16 -2.47
N GLU A 423 1.20 26.49 -1.37
CA GLU A 423 2.52 25.89 -1.18
C GLU A 423 2.76 24.77 -2.20
N PHE A 424 1.77 23.92 -2.51
CA PHE A 424 1.89 22.91 -3.56
C PHE A 424 2.24 23.50 -4.93
N ARG A 425 1.60 24.62 -5.31
CA ARG A 425 1.93 25.31 -6.57
C ARG A 425 3.36 25.85 -6.58
N GLU A 426 3.81 26.41 -5.45
CA GLU A 426 5.21 26.84 -5.29
C GLU A 426 6.16 25.65 -5.45
N LEU A 427 5.92 24.56 -4.72
CA LEU A 427 6.69 23.32 -4.82
C LEU A 427 6.75 22.84 -6.26
N TYR A 428 5.60 22.70 -6.92
CA TYR A 428 5.52 22.16 -8.27
C TYR A 428 6.34 22.98 -9.28
N GLU A 429 6.30 24.31 -9.22
CA GLU A 429 7.13 25.15 -10.10
C GLU A 429 8.63 24.91 -9.91
N HIS A 430 9.04 24.64 -8.67
CA HIS A 430 10.43 24.33 -8.36
C HIS A 430 10.83 22.89 -8.72
N VAL A 431 9.97 21.90 -8.46
CA VAL A 431 10.40 20.48 -8.50
C VAL A 431 9.99 19.71 -9.75
N ARG A 432 8.99 20.15 -10.53
CA ARG A 432 8.45 19.38 -11.67
C ARG A 432 9.48 19.01 -12.76
N THR A 433 10.50 19.83 -12.93
CA THR A 433 11.60 19.61 -13.90
C THR A 433 12.94 19.37 -13.19
N ALA A 434 12.92 19.40 -11.86
CA ALA A 434 14.10 19.22 -11.06
C ALA A 434 14.45 17.74 -10.93
N GLN A 435 15.73 17.46 -10.81
CA GLN A 435 16.27 16.14 -10.50
C GLN A 435 16.82 16.24 -9.08
N PRO A 436 16.15 15.63 -8.09
CA PRO A 436 16.64 15.67 -6.71
C PRO A 436 17.99 14.95 -6.64
N MET A 437 18.93 15.55 -5.93
CA MET A 437 20.20 14.90 -5.60
C MET A 437 19.93 13.68 -4.73
N CYS A 438 20.50 12.55 -5.12
CA CYS A 438 20.62 11.36 -4.29
C CYS A 438 22.02 11.25 -3.69
N MET A 439 22.11 10.63 -2.51
CA MET A 439 23.36 10.23 -1.89
C MET A 439 24.06 9.15 -2.74
N PRO A 440 25.39 8.95 -2.60
CA PRO A 440 26.21 8.26 -3.60
C PRO A 440 26.04 6.73 -3.63
N PHE A 441 25.01 6.20 -2.99
CA PHE A 441 24.70 4.77 -2.93
C PHE A 441 23.18 4.57 -2.95
N LYS A 442 22.76 3.46 -3.55
CA LYS A 442 21.34 3.10 -3.68
C LYS A 442 20.86 2.31 -2.46
N VAL A 443 19.62 2.56 -2.03
CA VAL A 443 18.93 1.79 -0.99
C VAL A 443 17.98 0.80 -1.64
N THR A 444 18.10 -0.47 -1.27
CA THR A 444 17.35 -1.57 -1.88
C THR A 444 16.50 -2.27 -0.82
N ILE A 445 15.18 -2.26 -0.97
CA ILE A 445 14.26 -3.00 -0.12
C ILE A 445 14.10 -4.41 -0.68
N LEU A 446 14.38 -5.43 0.13
CA LEU A 446 14.27 -6.84 -0.22
C LEU A 446 13.12 -7.51 0.55
N ASN A 447 12.15 -8.04 -0.19
CA ASN A 447 11.04 -8.86 0.33
C ASN A 447 10.54 -9.85 -0.75
N CYS A 448 9.45 -10.58 -0.54
CA CYS A 448 8.91 -11.51 -1.54
C CYS A 448 8.20 -10.84 -2.72
N TRP A 449 7.82 -9.57 -2.62
CA TRP A 449 7.01 -8.88 -3.63
C TRP A 449 7.81 -7.98 -4.57
N GLY A 450 8.94 -7.44 -4.09
CA GLY A 450 9.74 -6.48 -4.84
C GLY A 450 8.92 -5.26 -5.30
N ALA A 451 9.20 -4.79 -6.50
CA ALA A 451 8.56 -3.61 -7.09
C ALA A 451 7.02 -3.70 -7.14
N LEU A 452 6.44 -4.89 -7.29
CA LEU A 452 4.99 -5.08 -7.42
C LEU A 452 4.20 -4.56 -6.21
N ARG A 453 4.80 -4.56 -5.02
CA ARG A 453 4.22 -3.97 -3.80
C ARG A 453 4.99 -2.77 -3.30
N GLY A 454 5.97 -2.24 -4.03
CA GLY A 454 6.94 -1.19 -3.64
C GLY A 454 6.62 -0.38 -2.38
N TRP A 455 6.14 0.86 -2.55
CA TRP A 455 5.70 1.71 -1.44
C TRP A 455 4.43 1.20 -0.74
N GLY A 456 3.82 0.15 -1.23
CA GLY A 456 2.68 -0.55 -0.64
C GLY A 456 3.05 -1.66 0.35
N ALA A 457 4.33 -1.98 0.54
CA ALA A 457 4.74 -3.11 1.39
C ALA A 457 4.29 -2.91 2.84
N GLU A 458 3.77 -3.98 3.46
CA GLU A 458 3.17 -4.02 4.81
C GLU A 458 1.82 -3.31 4.94
N MET A 459 1.21 -2.78 3.86
CA MET A 459 -0.16 -2.23 3.97
C MET A 459 -1.17 -3.35 4.20
N VAL A 460 -2.09 -3.15 5.14
CA VAL A 460 -3.30 -3.98 5.30
C VAL A 460 -4.48 -3.24 4.68
N ALA A 461 -4.98 -2.22 5.38
CA ALA A 461 -5.87 -1.21 4.85
C ALA A 461 -5.09 0.05 4.45
N HIS A 462 -5.59 0.76 3.45
CA HIS A 462 -4.90 1.92 2.89
C HIS A 462 -4.75 3.07 3.91
N ALA A 463 -3.51 3.52 4.13
CA ALA A 463 -3.16 4.63 5.03
C ALA A 463 -3.62 4.46 6.50
N LEU A 464 -3.89 3.23 6.96
CA LEU A 464 -4.24 2.97 8.36
C LEU A 464 -3.05 2.45 9.15
N TRP A 465 -2.95 2.95 10.38
CA TRP A 465 -1.93 2.54 11.35
C TRP A 465 -2.30 1.20 11.99
N TYR A 466 -1.34 0.28 12.09
CA TYR A 466 -1.49 -0.97 12.84
C TYR A 466 -0.32 -1.15 13.80
N LYS A 467 -0.65 -1.51 15.05
CA LYS A 467 0.35 -1.83 16.09
C LYS A 467 1.33 -2.92 15.63
N GLN A 468 0.86 -3.86 14.83
CA GLN A 468 1.65 -5.01 14.41
C GLN A 468 2.75 -4.66 13.40
N ILE A 469 2.64 -3.54 12.68
CA ILE A 469 3.53 -3.24 11.54
C ILE A 469 4.22 -1.88 11.63
N TYR A 470 3.76 -0.96 12.51
CA TYR A 470 4.31 0.41 12.55
C TYR A 470 5.82 0.44 12.83
N SER A 471 6.35 -0.62 13.45
CA SER A 471 7.77 -0.82 13.73
C SER A 471 8.61 -1.07 12.47
N TYR A 472 8.01 -1.48 11.36
CA TYR A 472 8.70 -1.74 10.09
C TYR A 472 8.27 -0.75 9.02
N SER A 473 6.99 -0.37 8.99
CA SER A 473 6.46 0.56 7.99
C SER A 473 7.06 1.96 8.13
N GLY A 474 7.53 2.30 9.33
CA GLY A 474 8.29 3.53 9.57
C GLY A 474 9.59 3.64 8.78
N VAL A 475 10.18 2.52 8.36
CA VAL A 475 11.34 2.51 7.44
C VAL A 475 10.97 3.14 6.10
N LEU A 476 9.84 2.72 5.50
CA LEU A 476 9.39 3.26 4.22
C LEU A 476 8.92 4.71 4.35
N GLU A 477 8.23 5.07 5.43
CA GLU A 477 7.82 6.46 5.64
C GLU A 477 9.03 7.39 5.86
N ALA A 478 10.07 6.91 6.53
CA ALA A 478 11.34 7.64 6.64
C ALA A 478 11.99 7.82 5.25
N LEU A 479 12.12 6.74 4.48
CA LEU A 479 12.73 6.75 3.15
C LEU A 479 11.97 7.58 2.11
N SER A 480 10.65 7.71 2.25
CA SER A 480 9.78 8.38 1.28
C SER A 480 10.24 9.82 0.95
N GLY A 481 10.78 10.52 1.95
CA GLY A 481 11.30 11.89 1.87
C GLY A 481 12.83 12.03 1.94
N MET A 482 13.59 10.94 2.02
CA MET A 482 15.05 10.99 2.12
C MET A 482 15.74 11.15 0.76
N PRO A 483 16.98 11.71 0.72
CA PRO A 483 17.76 11.90 -0.50
C PRO A 483 18.44 10.61 -0.97
N PHE A 484 17.70 9.50 -1.08
CA PHE A 484 18.24 8.23 -1.58
C PHE A 484 17.50 7.79 -2.85
N ASP A 485 18.24 7.17 -3.76
CA ASP A 485 17.64 6.35 -4.80
C ASP A 485 17.17 5.04 -4.15
N VAL A 486 15.87 4.76 -4.21
CA VAL A 486 15.22 3.63 -3.54
C VAL A 486 14.68 2.68 -4.60
N GLN A 487 15.09 1.43 -4.54
CA GLN A 487 14.54 0.35 -5.36
C GLN A 487 13.96 -0.77 -4.50
N PHE A 488 13.07 -1.55 -5.09
CA PHE A 488 12.42 -2.69 -4.46
C PHE A 488 12.70 -3.93 -5.30
N ILE A 489 13.30 -4.95 -4.69
CA ILE A 489 13.60 -6.22 -5.36
C ILE A 489 12.97 -7.38 -4.61
N SER A 490 12.67 -8.44 -5.35
CA SER A 490 12.17 -9.69 -4.82
C SER A 490 13.29 -10.71 -4.58
N PHE A 491 13.02 -11.73 -3.78
CA PHE A 491 13.93 -12.89 -3.71
C PHE A 491 14.02 -13.63 -5.05
N ASP A 492 12.93 -13.67 -5.82
CA ASP A 492 12.93 -14.25 -7.16
C ASP A 492 13.86 -13.45 -8.09
N ASP A 493 13.92 -12.12 -7.97
CA ASP A 493 14.85 -11.29 -8.76
C ASP A 493 16.33 -11.68 -8.51
N ILE A 494 16.69 -12.05 -7.27
CA ILE A 494 18.03 -12.57 -6.93
C ILE A 494 18.29 -13.94 -7.57
N LEU A 495 17.26 -14.78 -7.65
CA LEU A 495 17.37 -16.11 -8.24
C LEU A 495 17.42 -16.08 -9.77
N GLU A 496 16.77 -15.09 -10.39
CA GLU A 496 16.60 -14.98 -11.84
C GLU A 496 17.65 -14.07 -12.50
N ASN A 497 18.24 -13.12 -11.76
CA ASN A 497 19.21 -12.17 -12.29
C ASN A 497 20.45 -12.08 -11.39
N GLU A 498 21.57 -12.65 -11.84
CA GLU A 498 22.84 -12.67 -11.09
C GLU A 498 23.44 -11.28 -10.82
N HIS A 499 23.03 -10.26 -11.60
CA HIS A 499 23.52 -8.89 -11.52
C HIS A 499 22.56 -7.95 -10.76
N ILE A 500 21.46 -8.45 -10.20
CA ILE A 500 20.45 -7.59 -9.54
C ILE A 500 21.01 -6.83 -8.33
N LEU A 501 22.11 -7.31 -7.74
CA LEU A 501 22.75 -6.70 -6.58
C LEU A 501 23.96 -5.81 -6.93
N ASP A 502 24.37 -5.73 -8.19
CA ASP A 502 25.60 -5.04 -8.60
C ASP A 502 25.56 -3.54 -8.30
N ASP A 503 24.37 -2.94 -8.30
CA ASP A 503 24.14 -1.54 -8.00
C ASP A 503 23.51 -1.28 -6.63
N ALA A 504 23.28 -2.34 -5.84
CA ALA A 504 22.77 -2.21 -4.49
C ALA A 504 23.86 -1.59 -3.60
N GLY A 505 23.57 -0.46 -2.95
CA GLY A 505 24.47 0.12 -1.96
C GLY A 505 24.23 -0.49 -0.59
N VAL A 506 23.00 -0.35 -0.11
CA VAL A 506 22.52 -0.91 1.16
C VAL A 506 21.22 -1.66 0.92
N ILE A 507 21.16 -2.91 1.36
CA ILE A 507 19.94 -3.72 1.34
C ILE A 507 19.25 -3.62 2.70
N ILE A 508 17.93 -3.45 2.69
CA ILE A 508 17.08 -3.49 3.89
C ILE A 508 16.12 -4.67 3.78
N ASN A 509 16.06 -5.48 4.84
CA ASN A 509 15.05 -6.50 5.04
C ASN A 509 14.33 -6.24 6.37
N ALA A 510 13.02 -6.03 6.32
CA ALA A 510 12.22 -5.57 7.46
C ALA A 510 10.92 -6.37 7.54
N GLY A 511 10.53 -6.79 8.74
CA GLY A 511 9.28 -7.51 8.98
C GLY A 511 9.37 -8.60 10.03
N ASP A 512 8.22 -9.18 10.39
CA ASP A 512 8.12 -10.31 11.31
C ASP A 512 8.54 -11.62 10.63
N ALA A 513 8.98 -12.59 11.44
CA ALA A 513 9.45 -13.88 10.96
C ALA A 513 8.38 -14.59 10.12
N TYR A 514 8.83 -15.29 9.07
CA TYR A 514 7.98 -16.10 8.20
C TYR A 514 6.94 -15.33 7.37
N THR A 515 6.95 -14.00 7.40
CA THR A 515 6.14 -13.17 6.50
C THR A 515 6.81 -12.98 5.14
N ALA A 516 6.05 -12.50 4.16
CA ALA A 516 6.57 -12.07 2.87
C ALA A 516 7.59 -10.92 2.97
N PHE A 517 7.54 -10.13 4.04
CA PHE A 517 8.42 -8.97 4.20
C PHE A 517 9.78 -9.36 4.78
N SER A 518 9.82 -10.26 5.76
CA SER A 518 11.10 -10.87 6.19
C SER A 518 11.62 -11.86 5.15
N GLY A 519 10.76 -12.68 4.53
CA GLY A 519 11.09 -13.57 3.40
C GLY A 519 10.81 -15.06 3.64
N GLY A 520 10.58 -15.48 4.89
CA GLY A 520 10.26 -16.86 5.24
C GLY A 520 11.21 -17.89 4.62
N ASP A 521 10.65 -18.90 3.95
CA ASP A 521 11.42 -20.06 3.48
C ASP A 521 12.42 -19.74 2.35
N TYR A 522 12.38 -18.56 1.74
CA TYR A 522 13.45 -18.12 0.82
C TYR A 522 14.83 -18.11 1.50
N TRP A 523 14.89 -17.87 2.81
CA TRP A 523 16.14 -17.91 3.56
C TRP A 523 16.73 -19.31 3.73
N LYS A 524 15.96 -20.36 3.40
CA LYS A 524 16.47 -21.73 3.35
C LYS A 524 17.20 -22.04 2.04
N ASP A 525 17.10 -21.20 1.02
CA ASP A 525 17.82 -21.36 -0.26
C ASP A 525 19.27 -20.84 -0.14
N GLU A 526 20.23 -21.73 -0.38
CA GLU A 526 21.65 -21.40 -0.27
C GLU A 526 22.11 -20.34 -1.27
N ARG A 527 21.43 -20.20 -2.41
CA ARG A 527 21.78 -19.23 -3.46
C ARG A 527 21.50 -17.82 -2.96
N ILE A 528 20.38 -17.60 -2.28
CA ILE A 528 20.00 -16.32 -1.68
C ILE A 528 20.97 -15.94 -0.56
N VAL A 529 21.15 -16.84 0.41
CA VAL A 529 22.02 -16.58 1.57
C VAL A 529 23.47 -16.32 1.13
N SER A 530 23.98 -17.09 0.17
CA SER A 530 25.34 -16.92 -0.33
C SER A 530 25.51 -15.64 -1.14
N ALA A 531 24.52 -15.26 -1.96
CA ALA A 531 24.55 -14.01 -2.72
C ALA A 531 24.61 -12.79 -1.79
N LEU A 532 23.78 -12.77 -0.73
CA LEU A 532 23.74 -11.67 0.23
C LEU A 532 24.99 -11.63 1.13
N ARG A 533 25.51 -12.78 1.56
CA ARG A 533 26.81 -12.84 2.25
C ARG A 533 27.94 -12.29 1.39
N ARG A 534 28.02 -12.68 0.11
CA ARG A 534 29.04 -12.18 -0.83
C ARG A 534 28.90 -10.67 -1.01
N PHE A 535 27.69 -10.18 -1.25
CA PHE A 535 27.39 -8.76 -1.39
C PHE A 535 27.94 -7.94 -0.21
N VAL A 536 27.61 -8.34 1.03
CA VAL A 536 28.13 -7.63 2.22
C VAL A 536 29.63 -7.82 2.35
N TYR A 537 30.15 -9.04 2.20
CA TYR A 537 31.58 -9.32 2.33
C TYR A 537 32.45 -8.46 1.40
N GLU A 538 31.96 -8.16 0.19
CA GLU A 538 32.66 -7.38 -0.81
C GLU A 538 32.56 -5.85 -0.62
N GLY A 539 31.68 -5.39 0.27
CA GLY A 539 31.56 -3.97 0.65
C GLY A 539 30.13 -3.42 0.72
N GLY A 540 29.11 -4.22 0.40
CA GLY A 540 27.71 -3.84 0.52
C GLY A 540 27.26 -3.66 1.97
N GLY A 541 26.19 -2.89 2.17
CA GLY A 541 25.57 -2.71 3.49
C GLY A 541 24.31 -3.55 3.66
N PHE A 542 24.05 -4.08 4.86
CA PHE A 542 22.78 -4.77 5.17
C PHE A 542 22.14 -4.24 6.45
N ILE A 543 20.87 -3.84 6.38
CA ILE A 543 20.10 -3.42 7.55
C ILE A 543 18.94 -4.39 7.74
N GLY A 544 18.89 -5.02 8.91
CA GLY A 544 17.78 -5.86 9.33
C GLY A 544 16.91 -5.16 10.36
N VAL A 545 15.59 -5.15 10.16
CA VAL A 545 14.63 -4.56 11.10
C VAL A 545 13.58 -5.60 11.51
N GLY A 546 13.39 -5.82 12.82
CA GLY A 546 12.44 -6.82 13.33
C GLY A 546 13.05 -8.21 13.38
N GLU A 547 12.54 -9.10 12.52
CA GLU A 547 13.02 -10.48 12.40
C GLU A 547 13.60 -10.74 11.00
N PRO A 548 14.66 -10.01 10.61
CA PRO A 548 15.27 -10.11 9.30
C PRO A 548 15.89 -11.49 9.09
N SER A 549 15.83 -12.03 7.88
CA SER A 549 16.39 -13.34 7.55
C SER A 549 15.87 -14.53 8.38
N ALA A 550 14.70 -14.40 9.00
CA ALA A 550 14.16 -15.42 9.88
C ALA A 550 13.66 -16.66 9.12
N ALA A 551 14.36 -17.77 9.34
CA ALA A 551 13.90 -19.12 9.04
C ALA A 551 14.72 -20.11 9.87
N GLN A 552 14.14 -20.78 10.86
CA GLN A 552 14.90 -21.74 11.68
C GLN A 552 15.51 -22.86 10.82
N LYS A 553 16.84 -22.89 10.71
CA LYS A 553 17.59 -23.86 9.90
C LYS A 553 19.06 -23.94 10.35
N GLU A 554 19.63 -25.15 10.32
CA GLU A 554 21.05 -25.44 10.63
C GLU A 554 21.58 -24.78 11.92
N GLY A 555 20.76 -24.73 12.98
CA GLY A 555 21.14 -24.23 14.30
C GLY A 555 20.98 -22.72 14.51
N HIS A 556 20.50 -21.98 13.50
CA HIS A 556 20.28 -20.53 13.57
C HIS A 556 18.85 -20.15 13.20
N PHE A 557 18.34 -19.08 13.82
CA PHE A 557 17.02 -18.55 13.48
C PHE A 557 17.13 -17.51 12.37
N PHE A 558 17.99 -16.50 12.56
CA PHE A 558 18.37 -15.58 11.49
C PHE A 558 19.42 -16.24 10.59
N GLN A 559 19.10 -16.46 9.32
CA GLN A 559 20.00 -17.13 8.39
C GLN A 559 21.20 -16.27 8.00
N LEU A 560 21.10 -14.95 8.21
CA LEU A 560 22.20 -13.99 8.13
C LEU A 560 22.72 -13.57 9.51
N TYR A 561 22.62 -14.43 10.54
CA TYR A 561 23.11 -14.13 11.90
C TYR A 561 24.57 -13.66 11.94
N ASP A 562 25.42 -14.21 11.07
CA ASP A 562 26.84 -13.90 10.96
C ASP A 562 27.08 -12.52 10.35
N VAL A 563 26.26 -12.14 9.38
CA VAL A 563 26.24 -10.80 8.81
C VAL A 563 25.72 -9.81 9.85
N LEU A 564 24.52 -10.04 10.38
CA LEU A 564 23.84 -9.16 11.34
C LEU A 564 24.60 -9.01 12.67
N GLY A 565 25.36 -10.03 13.06
CA GLY A 565 26.01 -10.10 14.37
C GLY A 565 25.05 -10.42 15.52
N VAL A 566 23.78 -10.71 15.24
CA VAL A 566 22.77 -11.10 16.23
C VAL A 566 21.99 -12.30 15.73
N ASP A 567 21.38 -13.03 16.66
CA ASP A 567 20.46 -14.11 16.37
C ASP A 567 19.36 -14.14 17.45
N LYS A 568 18.31 -14.93 17.24
CA LYS A 568 17.19 -15.07 18.16
C LYS A 568 17.22 -16.42 18.86
N GLU A 569 17.14 -16.42 20.19
CA GLU A 569 16.95 -17.66 20.96
C GLU A 569 15.49 -18.11 20.89
N VAL A 570 15.30 -19.36 20.48
CA VAL A 570 13.97 -19.99 20.28
C VAL A 570 13.71 -21.19 21.21
N GLY A 571 14.57 -21.37 22.23
CA GLY A 571 14.52 -22.44 23.23
C GLY A 571 15.53 -23.56 23.00
N PHE A 572 16.22 -23.60 21.86
CA PHE A 572 17.13 -24.68 21.49
C PHE A 572 18.56 -24.48 21.99
N SER A 573 19.01 -23.25 22.23
CA SER A 573 20.40 -22.95 22.60
C SER A 573 20.57 -22.41 24.02
N LEU A 574 19.59 -22.65 24.90
CA LEU A 574 19.61 -22.21 26.30
C LEU A 574 20.77 -22.81 27.11
N SER A 575 21.29 -23.97 26.70
CA SER A 575 22.49 -24.58 27.32
C SER A 575 23.80 -23.91 26.91
N GLN A 576 23.76 -22.95 25.97
CA GLN A 576 24.90 -22.13 25.57
C GLN A 576 24.74 -20.71 26.13
N ASP A 577 25.60 -20.36 27.08
CA ASP A 577 25.64 -19.01 27.64
C ASP A 577 25.88 -17.96 26.55
N LYS A 578 25.14 -16.85 26.65
CA LYS A 578 25.31 -15.66 25.82
C LYS A 578 25.99 -14.60 26.69
N TYR A 579 27.08 -14.00 26.21
CA TYR A 579 27.93 -13.11 27.02
C TYR A 579 28.02 -11.67 26.52
N ASN A 580 27.71 -11.40 25.25
CA ASN A 580 27.87 -10.06 24.68
C ASN A 580 26.62 -9.20 24.92
N TRP A 581 26.59 -8.51 26.05
CA TRP A 581 25.46 -7.68 26.49
C TRP A 581 25.83 -6.22 26.76
N GLN A 582 27.12 -5.91 26.76
CA GLN A 582 27.60 -4.60 27.16
C GLN A 582 27.43 -3.61 26.00
N GLU A 583 26.72 -2.52 26.26
CA GLU A 583 26.61 -1.41 25.32
C GLU A 583 27.96 -0.72 25.10
N GLN A 584 28.20 -0.29 23.87
CA GLN A 584 29.46 0.30 23.44
C GLN A 584 29.23 1.65 22.76
N GLU A 585 30.18 2.55 22.91
CA GLU A 585 30.22 3.81 22.17
C GLU A 585 30.32 3.54 20.67
N HIS A 586 29.58 4.30 19.87
CA HIS A 586 29.52 4.10 18.43
C HIS A 586 28.98 5.33 17.70
N PHE A 587 29.38 5.52 16.44
CA PHE A 587 28.87 6.57 15.54
C PHE A 587 27.34 6.65 15.50
N LEU A 588 26.68 5.49 15.60
CA LEU A 588 25.22 5.39 15.54
C LEU A 588 24.51 5.83 16.84
N LYS A 589 25.22 5.97 17.97
CA LYS A 589 24.66 6.51 19.22
C LYS A 589 24.74 8.04 19.30
N GLU A 590 25.50 8.68 18.42
CA GLU A 590 25.64 10.14 18.41
C GLU A 590 24.29 10.81 18.08
N GLY A 591 23.80 11.66 19.00
CA GLY A 591 22.54 12.39 18.84
C GLY A 591 21.29 11.52 19.00
N LEU A 592 21.45 10.27 19.46
CA LEU A 592 20.33 9.41 19.82
C LEU A 592 19.75 9.86 21.17
N SER A 593 18.42 9.79 21.30
CA SER A 593 17.73 10.04 22.57
C SER A 593 18.18 9.04 23.65
N ASP A 594 18.13 9.44 24.92
CA ASP A 594 18.34 8.54 26.06
C ASP A 594 17.29 7.41 26.11
N THR A 595 16.11 7.66 25.54
CA THR A 595 15.01 6.69 25.40
C THR A 595 14.59 6.61 23.93
N PRO A 596 15.38 5.92 23.08
CA PRO A 596 15.06 5.79 21.67
C PRO A 596 13.82 4.90 21.48
N GLU A 597 12.91 5.34 20.62
CA GLU A 597 11.68 4.60 20.30
C GLU A 597 11.98 3.55 19.21
N LEU A 598 12.11 2.28 19.62
CA LEU A 598 12.46 1.17 18.72
C LEU A 598 11.28 0.22 18.47
N GLY A 599 10.06 0.70 18.66
CA GLY A 599 8.82 0.00 18.33
C GLY A 599 8.54 -1.21 19.21
N GLU A 600 7.78 -2.15 18.65
CA GLU A 600 7.43 -3.41 19.30
C GLU A 600 8.69 -4.20 19.68
N GLU A 601 8.63 -4.87 20.82
CA GLU A 601 9.73 -5.68 21.31
C GLU A 601 9.82 -7.02 20.57
N ILE A 602 11.01 -7.32 20.03
CA ILE A 602 11.37 -8.66 19.58
C ILE A 602 12.18 -9.32 20.68
N CYS A 603 11.60 -10.32 21.34
CA CYS A 603 12.21 -10.95 22.50
C CYS A 603 13.36 -11.90 22.13
N ASN A 604 14.27 -12.08 23.08
CA ASN A 604 15.34 -13.08 23.08
C ASN A 604 16.41 -12.90 21.99
N ILE A 605 16.65 -11.66 21.57
CA ILE A 605 17.72 -11.33 20.64
C ILE A 605 19.03 -11.23 21.41
N TYR A 606 20.03 -11.97 20.95
CA TYR A 606 21.36 -11.99 21.55
C TYR A 606 22.43 -11.66 20.51
N ALA A 607 23.50 -11.02 20.97
CA ALA A 607 24.63 -10.66 20.11
C ALA A 607 25.71 -11.74 20.09
N LEU A 608 26.34 -11.92 18.93
CA LEU A 608 27.57 -12.69 18.77
C LEU A 608 28.76 -11.96 19.40
N ARG A 609 29.87 -12.67 19.64
CA ARG A 609 31.00 -12.18 20.44
C ARG A 609 31.62 -10.86 19.97
N ASN A 610 31.67 -10.60 18.66
CA ASN A 610 32.36 -9.43 18.10
C ASN A 610 31.42 -8.28 17.72
N THR A 611 30.12 -8.46 17.92
CA THR A 611 29.10 -7.47 17.58
C THR A 611 29.17 -6.26 18.50
N ARG A 612 28.96 -5.07 17.96
CA ARG A 612 28.80 -3.85 18.74
C ARG A 612 27.35 -3.75 19.19
N VAL A 613 27.10 -4.09 20.46
CA VAL A 613 25.80 -3.87 21.09
C VAL A 613 25.66 -2.37 21.38
N LEU A 614 24.59 -1.76 20.88
CA LEU A 614 24.36 -0.32 21.00
C LEU A 614 23.26 -0.01 22.02
N ILE A 615 22.19 -0.80 22.00
CA ILE A 615 21.10 -0.76 22.98
C ILE A 615 20.78 -2.19 23.42
N ASN A 616 20.81 -2.41 24.73
CA ASN A 616 20.44 -3.66 25.36
C ASN A 616 19.41 -3.39 26.47
N GLU A 617 18.25 -4.00 26.34
CA GLU A 617 17.20 -3.92 27.35
C GLU A 617 17.01 -5.27 28.01
N ARG A 618 17.45 -5.41 29.27
CA ARG A 618 17.22 -6.63 30.07
C ARG A 618 17.70 -7.93 29.39
N GLN A 619 18.89 -7.90 28.78
CA GLN A 619 19.45 -9.02 28.00
C GLN A 619 18.64 -9.33 26.73
N ASN A 620 18.13 -8.28 26.10
CA ASN A 620 17.51 -8.32 24.79
C ASN A 620 18.13 -7.21 23.94
N VAL A 621 18.89 -7.58 22.92
CA VAL A 621 19.57 -6.61 22.06
C VAL A 621 18.52 -5.96 21.14
N ARG A 622 18.35 -4.64 21.26
CA ARG A 622 17.39 -3.85 20.46
C ARG A 622 18.07 -3.13 19.29
N PHE A 623 19.36 -2.85 19.41
CA PHE A 623 20.15 -2.15 18.40
C PHE A 623 21.59 -2.66 18.40
N ALA A 624 22.09 -3.09 17.24
CA ALA A 624 23.44 -3.60 17.09
C ALA A 624 24.07 -3.22 15.73
N ALA A 625 25.39 -3.20 15.70
CA ALA A 625 26.17 -3.04 14.48
C ALA A 625 27.24 -4.15 14.37
N ASN A 626 27.53 -4.58 13.15
CA ASN A 626 28.53 -5.61 12.88
C ASN A 626 29.32 -5.31 11.61
N GLU A 627 30.55 -5.80 11.56
CA GLU A 627 31.41 -5.76 10.38
C GLU A 627 31.51 -7.16 9.77
N TYR A 628 31.43 -7.27 8.45
CA TYR A 628 31.48 -8.55 7.74
C TYR A 628 32.29 -8.40 6.45
N GLY A 629 33.54 -8.88 6.47
CA GLY A 629 34.47 -8.66 5.36
C GLY A 629 34.80 -7.17 5.20
N LYS A 630 34.48 -6.61 4.03
CA LYS A 630 34.63 -5.17 3.74
C LYS A 630 33.35 -4.37 4.00
N GLY A 631 32.21 -5.05 4.16
CA GLY A 631 30.92 -4.41 4.39
C GLY A 631 30.52 -4.42 5.86
N ARG A 632 29.31 -3.93 6.09
CA ARG A 632 28.78 -3.66 7.43
C ARG A 632 27.30 -3.94 7.49
N SER A 633 26.83 -4.20 8.69
CA SER A 633 25.41 -4.38 8.94
C SER A 633 24.94 -3.66 10.19
N VAL A 634 23.62 -3.46 10.22
CA VAL A 634 22.90 -2.93 11.36
C VAL A 634 21.69 -3.82 11.63
N TYR A 635 21.42 -4.06 12.90
CA TYR A 635 20.19 -4.68 13.36
C TYR A 635 19.41 -3.69 14.25
N LEU A 636 18.12 -3.54 14.00
CA LEU A 636 17.15 -2.80 14.82
C LEU A 636 15.96 -3.72 15.13
N SER A 637 15.44 -3.70 16.35
CA SER A 637 14.18 -4.39 16.65
C SER A 637 12.97 -3.78 15.93
N GLY A 638 13.03 -2.48 15.65
CA GLY A 638 11.97 -1.69 15.05
C GLY A 638 12.42 -0.26 14.83
N LEU A 639 11.75 0.44 13.93
CA LEU A 639 11.99 1.82 13.55
C LEU A 639 10.65 2.53 13.21
N PRO A 640 9.80 2.82 14.20
CA PRO A 640 8.63 3.68 14.01
C PRO A 640 9.00 5.02 13.38
N PHE A 641 8.14 5.58 12.52
CA PHE A 641 8.43 6.88 11.94
C PHE A 641 8.36 8.01 12.97
N SER A 642 9.47 8.72 13.11
CA SER A 642 9.59 10.06 13.70
C SER A 642 10.76 10.76 13.02
N PHE A 643 10.96 12.07 13.24
CA PHE A 643 12.12 12.76 12.67
C PHE A 643 13.44 12.27 13.28
N GLU A 644 13.44 11.89 14.55
CA GLU A 644 14.58 11.27 15.23
C GLU A 644 14.90 9.90 14.61
N ASN A 645 13.89 9.06 14.38
CA ASN A 645 14.09 7.74 13.79
C ASN A 645 14.42 7.81 12.29
N ALA A 646 13.90 8.80 11.57
CA ALA A 646 14.37 9.11 10.22
C ALA A 646 15.87 9.49 10.24
N ARG A 647 16.30 10.33 11.18
CA ARG A 647 17.72 10.64 11.36
C ARG A 647 18.54 9.40 11.75
N LEU A 648 18.03 8.53 12.60
CA LEU A 648 18.66 7.27 12.98
C LEU A 648 18.87 6.37 11.75
N LEU A 649 17.84 6.16 10.93
CA LEU A 649 17.94 5.37 9.71
C LEU A 649 18.94 5.99 8.73
N TYR A 650 18.92 7.32 8.56
CA TYR A 650 19.91 8.03 7.74
C TYR A 650 21.34 7.71 8.20
N ARG A 651 21.62 7.77 9.51
CA ARG A 651 22.94 7.38 10.04
C ARG A 651 23.26 5.90 9.83
N CYS A 652 22.27 5.01 10.01
CA CYS A 652 22.43 3.58 9.77
C CYS A 652 22.80 3.28 8.32
N LEU A 653 22.16 3.94 7.35
CA LEU A 653 22.45 3.82 5.92
C LEU A 653 23.90 4.24 5.60
N PHE A 654 24.33 5.40 6.09
CA PHE A 654 25.71 5.87 5.89
C PHE A 654 26.76 4.96 6.54
N TYR A 655 26.48 4.44 7.74
CA TYR A 655 27.36 3.48 8.40
C TYR A 655 27.45 2.16 7.62
N ALA A 656 26.30 1.58 7.24
CA ALA A 656 26.23 0.32 6.49
C ALA A 656 26.93 0.43 5.13
N ALA A 657 26.84 1.59 4.47
CA ALA A 657 27.53 1.87 3.22
C ALA A 657 29.05 2.16 3.36
N GLY A 658 29.57 2.31 4.58
CA GLY A 658 30.96 2.71 4.81
C GLY A 658 31.27 4.16 4.41
N LYS A 659 30.30 5.06 4.60
CA LYS A 659 30.31 6.44 4.10
C LYS A 659 30.14 7.50 5.19
N GLU A 660 30.41 7.21 6.45
CA GLU A 660 30.18 8.14 7.58
C GLU A 660 30.81 9.52 7.38
N ALA A 661 31.97 9.58 6.72
CA ALA A 661 32.65 10.84 6.40
C ALA A 661 31.85 11.77 5.46
N ASP A 662 30.96 11.20 4.65
CA ASP A 662 30.16 11.93 3.66
C ASP A 662 28.79 12.37 4.21
N ILE A 663 28.46 12.04 5.46
CA ILE A 663 27.11 12.24 6.02
C ILE A 663 26.68 13.72 6.07
N LYS A 664 27.64 14.63 6.24
CA LYS A 664 27.38 16.08 6.34
C LYS A 664 27.21 16.77 4.98
N ARG A 665 27.15 16.02 3.89
CA ARG A 665 26.89 16.57 2.56
C ARG A 665 25.42 16.97 2.43
N TRP A 666 25.16 18.28 2.24
CA TRP A 666 23.80 18.83 2.16
C TRP A 666 22.92 18.41 3.36
N TYR A 667 23.41 18.73 4.56
CA TYR A 667 22.92 18.17 5.82
C TYR A 667 22.48 19.25 6.80
N SER A 668 21.47 18.94 7.61
CA SER A 668 20.99 19.78 8.71
C SER A 668 21.35 19.14 10.06
N GLU A 669 21.86 19.92 11.03
CA GLU A 669 22.09 19.38 12.38
C GLU A 669 20.79 19.00 13.08
N ASN A 670 19.70 19.70 12.80
CA ASN A 670 18.38 19.46 13.41
C ASN A 670 17.60 18.42 12.60
N CYS A 671 17.13 17.35 13.24
CA CYS A 671 16.37 16.28 12.58
C CYS A 671 14.99 16.72 12.07
N ASN A 672 14.43 17.80 12.64
CA ASN A 672 13.17 18.41 12.21
C ASN A 672 13.31 19.23 10.92
N VAL A 673 14.53 19.44 10.43
CA VAL A 673 14.82 20.25 9.25
C VAL A 673 15.52 19.40 8.19
N GLU A 674 14.96 19.38 6.98
CA GLU A 674 15.50 18.64 5.83
C GLU A 674 16.03 19.58 4.75
N VAL A 675 17.03 19.10 4.01
CA VAL A 675 17.61 19.80 2.86
C VAL A 675 17.32 18.99 1.59
N ASN A 676 16.82 19.67 0.56
CA ASN A 676 16.51 19.08 -0.74
C ASN A 676 17.22 19.88 -1.82
N VAL A 677 18.00 19.21 -2.67
CA VAL A 677 18.94 19.84 -3.59
C VAL A 677 18.64 19.38 -5.00
N TYR A 678 18.69 20.31 -5.95
CA TYR A 678 18.34 20.10 -7.35
C TYR A 678 19.43 20.67 -8.25
N PRO A 679 20.52 19.91 -8.50
CA PRO A 679 21.69 20.41 -9.23
C PRO A 679 21.36 20.89 -10.64
N ASN A 680 20.40 20.24 -11.32
CA ASN A 680 20.04 20.56 -12.69
C ASN A 680 19.30 21.91 -12.83
N THR A 681 18.71 22.42 -11.75
CA THR A 681 18.01 23.72 -11.71
C THR A 681 18.75 24.78 -10.87
N ASP A 682 19.99 24.49 -10.46
CA ASP A 682 20.81 25.36 -9.57
C ASP A 682 20.07 25.80 -8.30
N SER A 683 19.22 24.93 -7.73
CA SER A 683 18.35 25.29 -6.60
C SER A 683 18.41 24.27 -5.47
N TYR A 684 18.16 24.73 -4.25
CA TYR A 684 17.89 23.86 -3.10
C TYR A 684 16.91 24.54 -2.16
N CYS A 685 16.24 23.75 -1.31
CA CYS A 685 15.42 24.28 -0.24
C CYS A 685 15.78 23.67 1.10
N VAL A 686 15.55 24.46 2.15
CA VAL A 686 15.62 24.03 3.55
C VAL A 686 14.20 24.08 4.11
N VAL A 687 13.75 22.98 4.67
CA VAL A 687 12.35 22.75 5.01
C VAL A 687 12.22 22.45 6.50
N ASN A 688 11.41 23.24 7.19
CA ASN A 688 11.00 22.94 8.56
C ASN A 688 9.78 22.01 8.55
N ASN A 689 9.95 20.79 9.06
CA ASN A 689 8.90 19.78 9.11
C ASN A 689 8.04 19.83 10.38
N THR A 690 8.12 20.90 11.17
CA THR A 690 7.28 21.10 12.36
C THR A 690 6.49 22.40 12.28
N TYR A 691 5.42 22.52 13.07
CA TYR A 691 4.66 23.76 13.22
C TYR A 691 5.21 24.67 14.33
N GLU A 692 6.50 24.55 14.63
CA GLU A 692 7.23 25.37 15.60
C GLU A 692 8.45 25.98 14.93
N GLU A 693 8.98 27.09 15.47
CA GLU A 693 10.22 27.67 14.97
C GLU A 693 11.38 26.69 15.15
N GLN A 694 12.20 26.50 14.13
CA GLN A 694 13.38 25.64 14.18
C GLN A 694 14.63 26.42 13.81
N SER A 695 15.67 26.26 14.62
CA SER A 695 17.02 26.75 14.32
C SER A 695 17.93 25.57 14.01
N THR A 696 18.81 25.74 13.02
CA THR A 696 19.79 24.72 12.67
C THR A 696 20.98 25.29 11.93
N ARG A 697 22.07 24.53 11.90
CA ARG A 697 23.20 24.74 11.02
C ARG A 697 23.07 23.83 9.80
N ILE A 698 23.12 24.42 8.62
CA ILE A 698 23.08 23.72 7.33
C ILE A 698 24.50 23.61 6.79
N TYR A 699 24.87 22.42 6.36
CA TYR A 699 26.11 22.12 5.64
C TYR A 699 25.80 21.95 4.16
N THR A 700 26.59 22.59 3.31
CA THR A 700 26.56 22.45 1.85
C THR A 700 27.89 21.87 1.37
N ASP A 701 28.09 21.67 0.06
CA ASP A 701 29.37 21.20 -0.47
C ASP A 701 30.53 22.20 -0.23
N GLN A 702 30.25 23.50 0.01
CA GLN A 702 31.28 24.55 0.06
C GLN A 702 31.33 25.33 1.40
N ASP A 703 30.21 25.42 2.11
CA ASP A 703 30.08 26.27 3.30
C ASP A 703 29.07 25.69 4.31
N ALA A 704 29.05 26.24 5.52
CA ALA A 704 28.03 25.98 6.53
C ALA A 704 27.51 27.27 7.14
N PHE A 705 26.19 27.41 7.24
CA PHE A 705 25.53 28.61 7.74
C PHE A 705 24.41 28.27 8.73
N ASP A 706 24.15 29.19 9.65
CA ASP A 706 23.05 29.06 10.61
C ASP A 706 21.78 29.70 10.04
N ILE A 707 20.64 29.04 10.24
CA ILE A 707 19.33 29.49 9.77
C ILE A 707 18.27 29.29 10.85
N CYS A 708 17.36 30.26 10.94
CA CYS A 708 16.12 30.12 11.68
C CYS A 708 14.95 30.11 10.68
N LEU A 709 14.09 29.10 10.81
CA LEU A 709 12.90 28.87 9.98
C LEU A 709 11.65 28.98 10.86
N LYS A 710 10.66 29.72 10.38
CA LYS A 710 9.34 29.78 11.02
C LYS A 710 8.67 28.42 10.97
N ALA A 711 7.61 28.29 11.76
CA ALA A 711 6.71 27.14 11.72
C ALA A 711 6.35 26.77 10.27
N ASN A 712 6.64 25.53 9.90
CA ASN A 712 6.38 24.92 8.60
C ASN A 712 7.03 25.63 7.39
N GLU A 713 7.97 26.54 7.59
CA GLU A 713 8.59 27.31 6.50
C GLU A 713 9.42 26.43 5.57
N ILE A 714 9.26 26.65 4.27
CA ILE A 714 10.19 26.24 3.22
C ILE A 714 10.92 27.48 2.69
N ARG A 715 12.26 27.42 2.62
CA ARG A 715 13.07 28.52 2.08
C ARG A 715 13.95 28.03 0.94
N TRP A 716 13.82 28.66 -0.22
CA TRP A 716 14.56 28.36 -1.44
C TRP A 716 15.83 29.21 -1.59
N PHE A 717 16.85 28.59 -2.18
CA PHE A 717 18.17 29.16 -2.39
C PHE A 717 18.74 28.72 -3.75
N SER A 718 19.73 29.45 -4.27
CA SER A 718 20.55 29.03 -5.41
C SER A 718 21.81 28.32 -4.91
N ILE A 719 22.20 27.22 -5.56
CA ILE A 719 23.42 26.48 -5.21
C ILE A 719 24.67 27.33 -5.51
N SER A 720 24.69 28.02 -6.66
CA SER A 720 25.80 28.88 -7.07
C SER A 720 25.87 30.25 -6.36
N GLY A 721 24.87 30.60 -5.55
CA GLY A 721 24.78 31.90 -4.88
C GLY A 721 24.49 33.08 -5.83
N LYS A 722 24.10 32.82 -7.08
CA LYS A 722 23.67 33.85 -8.03
C LYS A 722 22.21 34.22 -7.74
N LYS A 723 21.98 35.51 -7.48
CA LYS A 723 20.65 36.09 -7.28
C LYS A 723 19.85 36.18 -8.56
#